data_AF-A0A4Q4TYE4-F1
#
_entry.id   AF-A0A4Q4TYE4-F1
#
_cell.length_a   1.000
_cell.length_b   1.000
_cell.length_c   1.000
_cell.angle_alpha   90.00
_cell.angle_beta   90.00
_cell.angle_gamma   90.00
#
_symmetry.space_group_name_H-M   'P 1'
#
loop_
_entity.id
_entity.type
_entity.pdbx_description
1 polymer ?
#
loop_
_entity_poly.entity_id
_entity_poly.type
_entity_poly.pdbx_seq_one_letter_code
_entity_poly.pdbx_strand_id
1 'polypeptide(L)'
;MQDTQKNSSSYDDYTVAVICAMTFEMSAVRYMLDREHPRLRSQQGDSNIYVLGTLSGHNVVLACLPGNQGKGSAATVATNLARTFPSINWRFLVGIGGGVPTDKHDIRLGDVVVSMPDGQYGGVVQYDLGKDTTDDFVLKGFLWPPPPRLRSAVEMMRSEHLVSENKVDEFLSAMLQKGQRLVVYKRPQAGLDVLFKADYPHAPYPTCERCDRSNTVKRLPRESEAPEIHYGLIASGDSVMKSAAKRDAAVRNVGDILCFEMEAAGLATEFPSIVIRGISDYADSHKNDGWQHYAAAAAAACTKELLAYLDLEAGSSTPAASTGTQSDRGDKPNAHSTFIGQGIQNSGVPNNNCLSGLRSTDPRHDKKRIEQTKGGLLRDSYCWILDHDDFLRWRDDPDSRLLWIKGDPGKGKTMLLCGIIDELKEQTANTTHLLSFFFCQAADDRLNNATAVLRGLIYLLVDQQRSLISHIQEKYNHAGKALFEDVNAWVALSDILTGILQDPSLPDTTLVIDALDECRTDLAQLLDLIIQLPVSSRVKWIVSSRNWPHIEEHLDIATQKVRLCLELNESSISHAVRIYIQYKVDQLARLKRSLQIMSRTLQRNIYRLNDPGLPTDQVTPPDPDPLAAARYSCIHWVDHLAECKPDEQVQYDDFRDGGIIDSFLRWHYLHWLEALSILGGISEGILAMSKLDRIFQPAVEHNWSACLSTFEGHGSLVISVAFSPDGSRVASGSWDHTVKVWDAATGACLSTLEGHGDWVYSVAFSPDGSRVASGSRDGTVKVWDAATGACLSTLEGHHRDVTSVAFSPDGSRLASGSDDHTVKVWDAATGACLSTLAGHGDWVYSVAFSPDGSRVASGSDDRTVKVWDAATGACLSTLAGHRSVVSSVAFSPDGSRVASGSHDRTVKVWTAATGACLSTLEGHHSNVTSVAFSADGSRVPSGSDDRTVKVWDAATGACLSTLEGHHSDVTSVAFSPDASRVASGSDDRTVKVWDAATGACLSTLEGHGGYVTSVAFSPDGSRVASGSYDRTVEVWDAATGACLSTLEGHRSDVSSVAFSADGSRVASGSWDRTVKVWDAATGACLSTLKGHGDSVTSVAFSADGSRVTSGSGDGTVKVWDAATGACLSTLAGHGDNVRTNG
;
A
#
# COMPACT_ATOMS: atom_id res chain seq x y z
N MET A 1 21.15 -35.72 47.55
CA MET A 1 21.07 -34.28 47.94
C MET A 1 21.44 -33.45 46.71
N GLN A 2 21.14 -32.15 46.71
CA GLN A 2 21.15 -31.35 45.49
C GLN A 2 22.57 -31.05 44.99
N ASP A 3 22.85 -31.37 43.72
CA ASP A 3 23.79 -30.58 42.93
C ASP A 3 23.10 -29.26 42.57
N THR A 4 23.72 -28.14 42.92
CA THR A 4 23.15 -26.81 42.71
C THR A 4 23.37 -26.34 41.28
N GLN A 5 22.30 -26.35 40.48
CA GLN A 5 22.27 -25.64 39.20
C GLN A 5 22.69 -24.17 39.42
N LYS A 6 23.82 -23.80 38.82
CA LYS A 6 24.26 -22.41 38.71
C LYS A 6 24.00 -21.92 37.28
N ASN A 7 23.88 -20.60 37.14
CA ASN A 7 23.61 -19.88 35.90
C ASN A 7 22.19 -20.12 35.34
N SER A 8 21.22 -19.37 35.86
CA SER A 8 20.19 -18.81 34.99
C SER A 8 20.88 -17.90 33.98
N SER A 9 20.89 -18.28 32.70
CA SER A 9 21.44 -17.40 31.66
C SER A 9 20.62 -16.11 31.56
N SER A 10 21.28 -14.96 31.49
CA SER A 10 20.64 -13.68 31.24
C SER A 10 20.43 -13.44 29.74
N TYR A 11 19.70 -12.38 29.40
CA TYR A 11 19.71 -11.82 28.05
C TYR A 11 21.10 -11.26 27.68
N ASP A 12 21.86 -10.79 28.69
CA ASP A 12 23.18 -10.21 28.54
C ASP A 12 24.28 -11.24 28.18
N ASP A 13 24.00 -12.54 28.29
CA ASP A 13 24.98 -13.62 28.02
C ASP A 13 25.19 -13.89 26.52
N TYR A 14 24.37 -13.30 25.63
CA TYR A 14 24.37 -13.58 24.19
C TYR A 14 25.01 -12.43 23.39
N THR A 15 26.06 -12.75 22.63
CA THR A 15 26.89 -11.76 21.93
C THR A 15 26.76 -11.81 20.40
N VAL A 16 26.16 -12.87 19.86
CA VAL A 16 25.92 -13.07 18.42
C VAL A 16 24.43 -13.10 18.11
N ALA A 17 24.01 -12.32 17.11
CA ALA A 17 22.73 -12.48 16.45
C ALA A 17 22.87 -13.16 15.08
N VAL A 18 22.00 -14.12 14.79
CA VAL A 18 21.74 -14.60 13.44
C VAL A 18 20.25 -14.43 13.13
N ILE A 19 19.96 -13.62 12.12
CA ILE A 19 18.62 -13.44 11.56
C ILE A 19 18.52 -14.29 10.28
N CYS A 20 17.43 -15.02 10.11
CA CYS A 20 17.09 -15.76 8.90
C CYS A 20 15.74 -15.31 8.35
N ALA A 21 15.56 -15.36 7.03
CA ALA A 21 14.29 -15.02 6.38
C ALA A 21 13.24 -16.13 6.56
N MET A 22 13.67 -17.39 6.49
CA MET A 22 12.79 -18.56 6.44
C MET A 22 13.09 -19.59 7.53
N THR A 23 12.07 -20.38 7.88
CA THR A 23 12.14 -21.38 8.95
C THR A 23 13.11 -22.52 8.67
N PHE A 24 13.34 -22.88 7.39
CA PHE A 24 14.34 -23.89 7.02
C PHE A 24 15.78 -23.35 7.05
N GLU A 25 15.98 -22.05 6.87
CA GLU A 25 17.28 -21.38 7.04
C GLU A 25 17.65 -21.31 8.52
N MET A 26 16.72 -20.82 9.37
CA MET A 26 16.90 -20.86 10.83
C MET A 26 17.14 -22.29 11.32
N SER A 27 16.46 -23.28 10.72
CA SER A 27 16.68 -24.69 11.05
C SER A 27 18.08 -25.17 10.64
N ALA A 28 18.62 -24.73 9.50
CA ALA A 28 19.99 -25.05 9.10
C ALA A 28 21.02 -24.50 10.12
N VAL A 29 20.89 -23.23 10.51
CA VAL A 29 21.75 -22.62 11.55
C VAL A 29 21.56 -23.33 12.90
N ARG A 30 20.33 -23.68 13.26
CA ARG A 30 20.02 -24.45 14.49
C ARG A 30 20.67 -25.84 14.48
N TYR A 31 20.75 -26.52 13.34
CA TYR A 31 21.45 -27.80 13.21
C TYR A 31 22.98 -27.64 13.22
N MET A 32 23.52 -26.47 12.87
CA MET A 32 24.95 -26.16 13.00
C MET A 32 25.41 -25.90 14.44
N LEU A 33 24.50 -25.54 15.35
CA LEU A 33 24.78 -25.33 16.79
C LEU A 33 25.57 -26.50 17.40
N ASP A 34 26.49 -26.14 18.30
CA ASP A 34 27.21 -27.09 19.16
C ASP A 34 26.36 -27.49 20.35
N ARG A 35 25.49 -26.57 20.81
CA ARG A 35 24.55 -26.76 21.92
C ARG A 35 23.33 -25.87 21.76
N GLU A 36 22.15 -26.35 22.13
CA GLU A 36 20.94 -25.52 22.30
C GLU A 36 20.73 -25.19 23.79
N HIS A 37 20.24 -23.99 24.09
CA HIS A 37 19.99 -23.46 25.43
C HIS A 37 18.48 -23.42 25.75
N PRO A 38 18.09 -23.48 27.04
CA PRO A 38 16.70 -23.25 27.44
C PRO A 38 16.20 -21.86 27.03
N ARG A 39 14.91 -21.76 26.67
CA ARG A 39 14.27 -20.47 26.37
C ARG A 39 14.23 -19.57 27.61
N LEU A 40 14.52 -18.28 27.40
CA LEU A 40 14.29 -17.22 28.39
C LEU A 40 12.79 -16.84 28.47
N ARG A 41 12.40 -16.10 29.51
CA ARG A 41 11.05 -15.55 29.66
C ARG A 41 10.88 -14.34 28.73
N SER A 42 9.87 -14.34 27.88
CA SER A 42 9.52 -13.25 26.96
C SER A 42 9.49 -11.88 27.65
N GLN A 43 10.23 -10.91 27.10
CA GLN A 43 10.16 -9.50 27.49
C GLN A 43 8.79 -8.91 27.14
N GLN A 44 8.31 -7.93 27.92
CA GLN A 44 7.06 -7.24 27.62
C GLN A 44 7.26 -6.25 26.46
N GLY A 45 6.53 -6.43 25.36
CA GLY A 45 6.64 -5.60 24.16
C GLY A 45 7.58 -6.15 23.08
N ASP A 46 8.15 -7.34 23.25
CA ASP A 46 8.80 -8.10 22.18
C ASP A 46 7.90 -9.28 21.75
N SER A 47 7.62 -9.37 20.45
CA SER A 47 6.81 -10.43 19.82
C SER A 47 7.67 -11.54 19.18
N ASN A 48 8.99 -11.37 19.11
CA ASN A 48 9.89 -12.35 18.50
C ASN A 48 9.97 -13.65 19.32
N ILE A 49 10.10 -14.79 18.62
CA ILE A 49 10.37 -16.09 19.24
C ILE A 49 11.80 -16.52 18.92
N TYR A 50 12.65 -16.48 19.93
CA TYR A 50 14.08 -16.79 19.81
C TYR A 50 14.40 -18.27 20.01
N VAL A 51 15.43 -18.76 19.30
CA VAL A 51 16.18 -19.97 19.65
C VAL A 51 17.55 -19.54 20.15
N LEU A 52 18.06 -20.20 21.19
CA LEU A 52 19.28 -19.83 21.90
C LEU A 52 20.25 -21.00 21.92
N GLY A 53 21.57 -20.74 21.86
CA GLY A 53 22.56 -21.82 21.89
C GLY A 53 24.00 -21.35 21.86
N THR A 54 24.89 -22.28 21.53
CA THR A 54 26.33 -22.04 21.30
C THR A 54 26.70 -22.42 19.87
N LEU A 55 27.48 -21.58 19.19
CA LEU A 55 28.02 -21.82 17.84
C LEU A 55 29.48 -21.34 17.78
N SER A 56 30.41 -22.25 17.48
CA SER A 56 31.86 -21.99 17.49
C SER A 56 32.35 -21.37 18.80
N GLY A 57 31.76 -21.81 19.92
CA GLY A 57 32.05 -21.32 21.28
C GLY A 57 31.31 -20.04 21.69
N HIS A 58 30.74 -19.27 20.75
CA HIS A 58 29.99 -18.05 21.05
C HIS A 58 28.55 -18.35 21.47
N ASN A 59 27.98 -17.58 22.39
CA ASN A 59 26.56 -17.64 22.74
C ASN A 59 25.74 -16.88 21.69
N VAL A 60 24.86 -17.60 20.98
CA VAL A 60 24.11 -17.07 19.84
C VAL A 60 22.61 -17.05 20.09
N VAL A 61 21.95 -15.99 19.61
CA VAL A 61 20.50 -15.94 19.42
C VAL A 61 20.17 -16.06 17.94
N LEU A 62 19.21 -16.93 17.62
CA LEU A 62 18.63 -17.10 16.30
C LEU A 62 17.22 -16.51 16.30
N ALA A 63 16.89 -15.74 15.25
CA ALA A 63 15.55 -15.27 14.97
C ALA A 63 15.15 -15.55 13.52
N CYS A 64 13.86 -15.77 13.28
CA CYS A 64 13.26 -15.95 11.97
C CYS A 64 12.22 -14.86 11.74
N LEU A 65 12.06 -14.39 10.49
CA LEU A 65 11.03 -13.42 10.16
C LEU A 65 9.61 -14.04 10.31
N PRO A 66 8.63 -13.28 10.85
CA PRO A 66 7.29 -13.79 11.11
C PRO A 66 6.43 -13.78 9.84
N GLY A 67 6.42 -14.88 9.10
CA GLY A 67 5.53 -15.14 7.95
C GLY A 67 5.90 -14.40 6.66
N ASN A 68 6.20 -13.11 6.75
CA ASN A 68 6.48 -12.24 5.61
C ASN A 68 7.99 -12.03 5.41
N GLN A 69 8.49 -12.36 4.23
CA GLN A 69 9.83 -11.97 3.76
C GLN A 69 9.93 -10.45 3.55
N GLY A 70 11.15 -9.94 3.35
CA GLY A 70 11.38 -8.54 2.98
C GLY A 70 11.74 -7.57 4.11
N LYS A 71 12.03 -6.33 3.71
CA LYS A 71 12.74 -5.30 4.49
C LYS A 71 12.04 -4.91 5.80
N GLY A 72 10.72 -4.71 5.80
CA GLY A 72 9.96 -4.29 6.99
C GLY A 72 9.97 -5.33 8.12
N SER A 73 9.84 -6.62 7.76
CA SER A 73 9.97 -7.74 8.70
C SER A 73 11.39 -7.81 9.27
N ALA A 74 12.41 -7.67 8.41
CA ALA A 74 13.81 -7.69 8.80
C ALA A 74 14.16 -6.57 9.79
N ALA A 75 13.73 -5.34 9.52
CA ALA A 75 13.86 -4.19 10.43
C ALA A 75 13.20 -4.48 11.80
N THR A 76 11.92 -4.88 11.79
CA THR A 76 11.14 -5.13 13.02
C THR A 76 11.80 -6.19 13.90
N VAL A 77 12.23 -7.31 13.31
CA VAL A 77 12.91 -8.39 14.04
C VAL A 77 14.24 -7.91 14.59
N ALA A 78 15.03 -7.17 13.82
CA ALA A 78 16.33 -6.67 14.23
C ALA A 78 16.27 -5.64 15.37
N THR A 79 15.38 -4.66 15.30
CA THR A 79 15.19 -3.64 16.35
C THR A 79 14.68 -4.27 17.65
N ASN A 80 13.73 -5.21 17.57
CA ASN A 80 13.30 -5.99 18.74
C ASN A 80 14.43 -6.83 19.34
N LEU A 81 15.22 -7.52 18.50
CA LEU A 81 16.34 -8.36 18.93
C LEU A 81 17.44 -7.55 19.62
N ALA A 82 17.85 -6.42 19.02
CA ALA A 82 18.86 -5.53 19.59
C ALA A 82 18.42 -4.91 20.93
N ARG A 83 17.12 -4.59 21.09
CA ARG A 83 16.54 -4.10 22.33
C ARG A 83 16.47 -5.18 23.43
N THR A 84 16.18 -6.43 23.04
CA THR A 84 16.00 -7.56 23.97
C THR A 84 17.32 -8.19 24.40
N PHE A 85 18.37 -8.15 23.56
CA PHE A 85 19.70 -8.69 23.84
C PHE A 85 20.78 -7.59 23.70
N PRO A 86 21.06 -6.81 24.76
CA PRO A 86 21.90 -5.61 24.66
C PRO A 86 23.39 -5.90 24.39
N SER A 87 23.88 -7.10 24.71
CA SER A 87 25.29 -7.51 24.55
C SER A 87 25.71 -7.89 23.12
N ILE A 88 24.85 -7.69 22.12
CA ILE A 88 25.07 -8.23 20.77
C ILE A 88 26.04 -7.36 19.96
N ASN A 89 27.29 -7.82 19.95
CA ASN A 89 28.42 -7.24 19.22
C ASN A 89 28.54 -7.79 17.79
N TRP A 90 28.12 -9.04 17.56
CA TRP A 90 28.25 -9.74 16.28
C TRP A 90 26.88 -9.98 15.64
N ARG A 91 26.73 -9.64 14.34
CA ARG A 91 25.41 -9.56 13.69
C ARG A 91 25.49 -10.14 12.28
N PHE A 92 24.63 -11.12 12.01
CA PHE A 92 24.59 -11.84 10.74
C PHE A 92 23.15 -11.94 10.21
N LEU A 93 23.01 -11.80 8.90
CA LEU A 93 21.80 -12.16 8.14
C LEU A 93 22.16 -13.35 7.26
N VAL A 94 21.56 -14.51 7.53
CA VAL A 94 21.98 -15.80 6.97
C VAL A 94 20.79 -16.48 6.31
N GLY A 95 20.97 -16.87 5.05
CA GLY A 95 19.90 -17.50 4.28
C GLY A 95 20.32 -17.83 2.86
N ILE A 96 19.38 -17.78 1.93
CA ILE A 96 19.61 -18.02 0.49
C ILE A 96 19.50 -16.74 -0.35
N GLY A 97 19.96 -16.80 -1.60
CA GLY A 97 19.79 -15.75 -2.60
C GLY A 97 20.09 -16.25 -4.02
N GLY A 98 19.76 -15.43 -5.01
CA GLY A 98 20.03 -15.70 -6.42
C GLY A 98 21.42 -15.23 -6.83
N GLY A 99 22.28 -16.14 -7.29
CA GLY A 99 23.67 -15.85 -7.63
C GLY A 99 23.84 -15.18 -8.99
N VAL A 100 24.97 -14.50 -9.19
CA VAL A 100 25.26 -13.73 -10.41
C VAL A 100 26.56 -14.23 -11.07
N PRO A 101 26.49 -15.25 -11.94
CA PRO A 101 27.67 -15.77 -12.65
C PRO A 101 28.26 -14.72 -13.60
N THR A 102 29.57 -14.54 -13.57
CA THR A 102 30.31 -13.64 -14.47
C THR A 102 31.64 -14.26 -14.88
N ASP A 103 32.29 -13.71 -15.92
CA ASP A 103 33.65 -14.14 -16.33
C ASP A 103 34.72 -13.95 -15.23
N LYS A 104 34.42 -13.14 -14.20
CA LYS A 104 35.29 -12.88 -13.05
C LYS A 104 34.97 -13.78 -11.85
N HIS A 105 33.70 -14.09 -11.63
CA HIS A 105 33.21 -14.90 -10.50
C HIS A 105 32.31 -16.02 -11.02
N ASP A 106 32.84 -17.25 -11.06
CA ASP A 106 32.15 -18.44 -11.57
C ASP A 106 31.16 -19.01 -10.52
N ILE A 107 30.24 -18.18 -10.03
CA ILE A 107 29.29 -18.52 -8.95
C ILE A 107 28.36 -19.67 -9.38
N ARG A 108 28.21 -20.71 -8.54
CA ARG A 108 27.41 -21.92 -8.79
C ARG A 108 26.33 -22.14 -7.74
N LEU A 109 25.34 -22.97 -8.07
CA LEU A 109 24.32 -23.40 -7.11
C LEU A 109 25.00 -24.18 -5.96
N GLY A 110 24.69 -23.79 -4.72
CA GLY A 110 25.32 -24.31 -3.51
C GLY A 110 26.62 -23.61 -3.06
N ASP A 111 27.16 -22.65 -3.82
CA ASP A 111 28.20 -21.74 -3.33
C ASP A 111 27.65 -20.77 -2.26
N VAL A 112 28.53 -20.01 -1.61
CA VAL A 112 28.18 -18.97 -0.65
C VAL A 112 28.71 -17.61 -1.12
N VAL A 113 27.91 -16.56 -0.99
CA VAL A 113 28.31 -15.15 -1.15
C VAL A 113 28.29 -14.45 0.19
N VAL A 114 29.39 -13.77 0.54
CA VAL A 114 29.55 -12.97 1.76
C VAL A 114 29.65 -11.49 1.39
N SER A 115 28.77 -10.66 1.95
CA SER A 115 28.75 -9.22 1.68
C SER A 115 30.03 -8.52 2.16
N MET A 116 30.77 -7.90 1.25
CA MET A 116 31.98 -7.11 1.57
C MET A 116 31.98 -5.77 0.84
N PRO A 117 32.39 -4.66 1.49
CA PRO A 117 32.41 -3.34 0.86
C PRO A 117 33.26 -3.29 -0.40
N ASP A 118 32.75 -2.64 -1.45
CA ASP A 118 33.49 -2.32 -2.67
C ASP A 118 33.22 -0.86 -3.09
N GLY A 119 34.27 -0.17 -3.53
CA GLY A 119 34.26 1.23 -3.91
C GLY A 119 33.62 2.15 -2.86
N GLN A 120 32.41 2.62 -3.18
CA GLN A 120 31.61 3.54 -2.36
C GLN A 120 30.49 2.83 -1.56
N TYR A 121 30.30 1.52 -1.73
CA TYR A 121 29.18 0.77 -1.19
C TYR A 121 29.59 -0.07 0.03
N GLY A 122 28.73 -0.13 1.06
CA GLY A 122 29.02 -0.85 2.30
C GLY A 122 28.98 -2.39 2.23
N GLY A 123 28.89 -2.98 1.02
CA GLY A 123 28.82 -4.44 0.81
C GLY A 123 27.43 -4.96 0.48
N VAL A 124 26.40 -4.15 0.70
CA VAL A 124 25.05 -4.38 0.21
C VAL A 124 24.51 -3.10 -0.41
N VAL A 125 23.99 -3.19 -1.64
CA VAL A 125 23.36 -2.10 -2.39
C VAL A 125 21.84 -2.27 -2.41
N GLN A 126 21.09 -1.20 -2.22
CA GLN A 126 19.63 -1.23 -2.33
C GLN A 126 19.19 -0.85 -3.74
N TYR A 127 18.37 -1.72 -4.33
CA TYR A 127 17.51 -1.42 -5.47
C TYR A 127 16.05 -1.54 -5.04
N ASP A 128 15.15 -0.93 -5.81
CA ASP A 128 13.70 -0.95 -5.54
C ASP A 128 13.28 -0.30 -4.18
N LEU A 129 12.04 0.18 -4.16
CA LEU A 129 11.31 0.74 -3.00
C LEU A 129 9.83 0.27 -3.03
N GLY A 130 9.59 -0.95 -3.52
CA GLY A 130 8.26 -1.57 -3.63
C GLY A 130 7.54 -1.35 -4.96
N LYS A 131 8.23 -0.94 -6.04
CA LYS A 131 7.65 -0.81 -7.39
C LYS A 131 8.71 -1.13 -8.46
N ASP A 132 8.54 -2.26 -9.14
CA ASP A 132 9.33 -2.64 -10.32
C ASP A 132 8.95 -1.74 -11.52
N THR A 133 9.55 -0.55 -11.55
CA THR A 133 9.38 0.41 -12.66
C THR A 133 9.88 -0.19 -13.96
N THR A 134 9.09 -0.08 -15.03
CA THR A 134 9.39 -0.68 -16.33
C THR A 134 10.77 -0.27 -16.85
N ASP A 135 11.58 -1.30 -17.09
CA ASP A 135 12.81 -1.37 -17.90
C ASP A 135 14.15 -0.84 -17.35
N ASP A 136 14.25 -0.21 -16.18
CA ASP A 136 15.55 0.27 -15.66
C ASP A 136 15.88 -0.07 -14.20
N PHE A 137 17.11 -0.53 -13.95
CA PHE A 137 17.63 -0.75 -12.60
C PHE A 137 18.07 0.58 -11.97
N VAL A 138 17.37 1.02 -10.92
CA VAL A 138 17.68 2.26 -10.20
C VAL A 138 18.22 1.96 -8.80
N LEU A 139 19.52 2.24 -8.60
CA LEU A 139 20.16 2.26 -7.29
C LEU A 139 19.48 3.31 -6.38
N LYS A 140 19.02 2.90 -5.20
CA LYS A 140 18.34 3.78 -4.22
C LYS A 140 19.22 4.11 -3.00
N GLY A 141 20.18 3.25 -2.66
CA GLY A 141 21.05 3.43 -1.50
C GLY A 141 22.00 2.24 -1.30
N PHE A 142 22.61 2.16 -0.13
CA PHE A 142 23.45 1.05 0.32
C PHE A 142 23.47 0.98 1.85
N LEU A 143 23.76 -0.19 2.40
CA LEU A 143 23.90 -0.39 3.85
C LEU A 143 25.18 0.29 4.38
N TRP A 144 25.18 0.70 5.64
CA TRP A 144 26.45 1.03 6.33
C TRP A 144 27.37 -0.20 6.35
N PRO A 145 28.70 -0.03 6.16
CA PRO A 145 29.63 -1.14 6.10
C PRO A 145 29.66 -1.93 7.42
N PRO A 146 29.77 -3.27 7.38
CA PRO A 146 29.82 -4.11 8.57
C PRO A 146 30.90 -3.69 9.58
N PRO A 147 30.71 -3.98 10.88
CA PRO A 147 31.66 -3.63 11.95
C PRO A 147 33.12 -3.98 11.59
N PRO A 148 34.11 -3.11 11.86
CA PRO A 148 35.48 -3.30 11.39
C PRO A 148 36.10 -4.66 11.76
N ARG A 149 35.86 -5.16 12.98
CA ARG A 149 36.33 -6.49 13.41
C ARG A 149 35.73 -7.64 12.59
N LEU A 150 34.45 -7.58 12.21
CA LEU A 150 33.83 -8.59 11.34
C LEU A 150 34.46 -8.57 9.94
N ARG A 151 34.75 -7.40 9.38
CA ARG A 151 35.47 -7.29 8.09
C ARG A 151 36.90 -7.83 8.18
N SER A 152 37.61 -7.57 9.29
CA SER A 152 38.93 -8.17 9.53
C SER A 152 38.88 -9.69 9.66
N ALA A 153 37.84 -10.25 10.29
CA ALA A 153 37.63 -11.71 10.36
C ALA A 153 37.34 -12.31 8.96
N VAL A 154 36.54 -11.64 8.13
CA VAL A 154 36.28 -12.06 6.75
C VAL A 154 37.56 -12.04 5.89
N GLU A 155 38.38 -10.99 5.97
CA GLU A 155 39.65 -10.96 5.23
C GLU A 155 40.68 -11.97 5.76
N MET A 156 40.67 -12.30 7.07
CA MET A 156 41.49 -13.37 7.63
C MET A 156 41.07 -14.74 7.09
N MET A 157 39.76 -15.05 7.14
CA MET A 157 39.17 -16.26 6.59
C MET A 157 39.47 -16.40 5.09
N ARG A 158 39.29 -15.32 4.32
CA ARG A 158 39.64 -15.24 2.90
C ARG A 158 41.13 -15.48 2.65
N SER A 159 42.01 -15.01 3.54
CA SER A 159 43.45 -15.25 3.45
C SER A 159 43.83 -16.70 3.80
N GLU A 160 43.11 -17.38 4.69
CA GLU A 160 43.29 -18.81 4.98
C GLU A 160 42.83 -19.67 3.78
N HIS A 161 41.75 -19.27 3.11
CA HIS A 161 41.25 -19.92 1.88
C HIS A 161 42.19 -19.81 0.66
N LEU A 162 43.29 -19.05 0.74
CA LEU A 162 44.36 -19.04 -0.27
C LEU A 162 45.45 -20.10 -0.01
N VAL A 163 45.39 -20.80 1.13
CA VAL A 163 46.43 -21.76 1.57
C VAL A 163 45.86 -23.12 2.01
N SER A 164 44.58 -23.20 2.33
CA SER A 164 43.84 -24.41 2.67
C SER A 164 42.39 -24.34 2.18
N GLU A 165 41.75 -25.50 2.00
CA GLU A 165 40.32 -25.58 1.68
C GLU A 165 39.45 -24.98 2.80
N ASN A 166 38.26 -24.48 2.45
CA ASN A 166 37.28 -23.99 3.43
C ASN A 166 36.60 -25.16 4.17
N LYS A 167 36.03 -24.88 5.35
CA LYS A 167 35.45 -25.90 6.25
C LYS A 167 33.94 -26.07 6.03
N VAL A 168 33.39 -25.51 4.95
CA VAL A 168 31.94 -25.58 4.65
C VAL A 168 31.50 -27.03 4.45
N ASP A 169 32.21 -27.81 3.64
CA ASP A 169 31.84 -29.22 3.40
C ASP A 169 32.11 -30.13 4.62
N GLU A 170 33.10 -29.80 5.45
CA GLU A 170 33.32 -30.46 6.75
C GLU A 170 32.12 -30.25 7.68
N PHE A 171 31.67 -29.00 7.86
CA PHE A 171 30.52 -28.69 8.71
C PHE A 171 29.20 -29.22 8.13
N LEU A 172 29.02 -29.22 6.82
CA LEU A 172 27.89 -29.88 6.15
C LEU A 172 27.88 -31.40 6.41
N SER A 173 29.03 -32.05 6.23
CA SER A 173 29.20 -33.49 6.49
C SER A 173 28.97 -33.84 7.97
N ALA A 174 29.44 -33.00 8.90
CA ALA A 174 29.21 -33.15 10.33
C ALA A 174 27.74 -32.88 10.72
N MET A 175 27.07 -31.92 10.07
CA MET A 175 25.63 -31.68 10.24
C MET A 175 24.82 -32.91 9.81
N LEU A 176 25.04 -33.43 8.60
CA LEU A 176 24.26 -34.55 8.04
C LEU A 176 24.33 -35.83 8.91
N GLN A 177 25.43 -36.02 9.66
CA GLN A 177 25.58 -37.13 10.61
C GLN A 177 24.66 -37.00 11.86
N LYS A 178 24.13 -35.82 12.19
CA LYS A 178 23.30 -35.59 13.39
C LYS A 178 21.91 -36.25 13.32
N GLY A 179 21.43 -36.71 12.15
CA GLY A 179 20.22 -37.56 12.09
C GLY A 179 19.51 -37.65 10.74
N GLN A 180 18.71 -38.70 10.56
CA GLN A 180 18.04 -39.05 9.28
C GLN A 180 17.11 -37.97 8.70
N ARG A 181 16.58 -37.06 9.50
CA ARG A 181 15.74 -35.94 9.01
C ARG A 181 16.52 -34.89 8.21
N LEU A 182 17.86 -34.94 8.24
CA LEU A 182 18.73 -33.97 7.59
C LEU A 182 19.02 -34.28 6.12
N VAL A 183 18.49 -35.38 5.58
CA VAL A 183 18.65 -35.76 4.15
C VAL A 183 18.18 -34.65 3.20
N VAL A 184 17.23 -33.80 3.60
CA VAL A 184 16.79 -32.62 2.81
C VAL A 184 17.89 -31.56 2.62
N TYR A 185 18.87 -31.50 3.52
CA TYR A 185 20.04 -30.61 3.44
C TYR A 185 21.22 -31.23 2.69
N LYS A 186 21.06 -32.43 2.10
CA LYS A 186 22.10 -33.06 1.29
C LYS A 186 22.21 -32.35 -0.06
N ARG A 187 23.43 -32.19 -0.57
CA ARG A 187 23.73 -31.69 -1.92
C ARG A 187 22.89 -32.42 -3.00
N PRO A 188 22.21 -31.68 -3.90
CA PRO A 188 21.65 -32.24 -5.14
C PRO A 188 22.72 -32.87 -6.04
N GLN A 189 22.29 -33.60 -7.08
CA GLN A 189 23.23 -34.14 -8.07
C GLN A 189 23.83 -33.02 -8.92
N ALA A 190 25.13 -33.05 -9.19
CA ALA A 190 25.83 -32.00 -9.95
C ALA A 190 25.22 -31.69 -11.34
N GLY A 191 24.58 -32.67 -11.99
CA GLY A 191 23.85 -32.48 -13.26
C GLY A 191 22.55 -31.64 -13.18
N LEU A 192 22.24 -31.12 -11.98
CA LEU A 192 21.17 -30.15 -11.66
C LEU A 192 21.71 -28.73 -11.40
N ASP A 193 23.02 -28.49 -11.43
CA ASP A 193 23.56 -27.14 -11.60
C ASP A 193 23.59 -26.83 -13.11
N VAL A 194 22.68 -25.96 -13.55
CA VAL A 194 22.49 -25.65 -14.98
C VAL A 194 22.24 -24.16 -15.16
N LEU A 195 23.23 -23.44 -15.69
CA LEU A 195 23.09 -22.04 -16.09
C LEU A 195 22.58 -21.94 -17.54
N PHE A 196 21.48 -21.22 -17.75
CA PHE A 196 20.95 -20.89 -19.08
C PHE A 196 21.42 -19.51 -19.54
N LYS A 197 21.28 -19.22 -20.84
CA LYS A 197 21.53 -17.86 -21.36
C LYS A 197 20.51 -16.87 -20.78
N ALA A 198 20.92 -15.61 -20.62
CA ALA A 198 20.08 -14.57 -20.01
C ALA A 198 18.82 -14.18 -20.82
N ASP A 199 18.75 -14.56 -22.10
CA ASP A 199 17.64 -14.35 -23.03
C ASP A 199 16.72 -15.59 -23.17
N TYR A 200 17.01 -16.70 -22.50
CA TYR A 200 16.26 -17.94 -22.64
C TYR A 200 14.93 -17.91 -21.86
N PRO A 201 13.76 -18.04 -22.50
CA PRO A 201 12.48 -18.07 -21.81
C PRO A 201 12.24 -19.45 -21.17
N HIS A 202 12.29 -19.52 -19.84
CA HIS A 202 11.96 -20.73 -19.10
C HIS A 202 10.46 -21.04 -19.18
N ALA A 203 10.11 -22.30 -19.39
CA ALA A 203 8.73 -22.76 -19.31
C ALA A 203 8.21 -22.70 -17.86
N PRO A 204 6.89 -22.52 -17.62
CA PRO A 204 6.32 -22.37 -16.27
C PRO A 204 6.23 -23.70 -15.51
N TYR A 205 7.40 -24.27 -15.19
CA TYR A 205 7.57 -25.47 -14.38
C TYR A 205 8.63 -25.21 -13.28
N PRO A 206 8.50 -25.77 -12.07
CA PRO A 206 9.43 -25.51 -10.96
C PRO A 206 10.81 -26.18 -11.11
N THR A 207 11.08 -26.92 -12.19
CA THR A 207 12.40 -27.50 -12.47
C THR A 207 12.80 -27.34 -13.95
N CYS A 208 14.08 -27.07 -14.20
CA CYS A 208 14.65 -27.00 -15.55
C CYS A 208 14.81 -28.37 -16.25
N GLU A 209 14.18 -29.43 -15.74
CA GLU A 209 14.21 -30.78 -16.35
C GLU A 209 13.63 -30.81 -17.77
N ARG A 210 12.67 -29.92 -18.06
CA ARG A 210 12.01 -29.78 -19.36
C ARG A 210 12.59 -28.65 -20.23
N CYS A 211 13.56 -27.90 -19.74
CA CYS A 211 14.19 -26.83 -20.51
C CYS A 211 15.19 -27.40 -21.53
N ASP A 212 15.31 -26.76 -22.69
CA ASP A 212 16.21 -27.20 -23.75
C ASP A 212 17.68 -26.98 -23.35
N ARG A 213 18.36 -28.08 -23.03
CA ARG A 213 19.77 -28.06 -22.64
C ARG A 213 20.72 -27.56 -23.76
N SER A 214 20.26 -27.37 -25.00
CA SER A 214 21.04 -26.69 -26.05
C SER A 214 21.31 -25.21 -25.74
N ASN A 215 20.49 -24.58 -24.89
CA ASN A 215 20.58 -23.17 -24.50
C ASN A 215 21.31 -22.91 -23.16
N THR A 216 22.11 -23.89 -22.72
CA THR A 216 22.96 -23.77 -21.52
C THR A 216 24.28 -23.05 -21.81
N VAL A 217 24.75 -22.28 -20.83
CA VAL A 217 26.09 -21.67 -20.87
C VAL A 217 27.13 -22.75 -20.56
N LYS A 218 28.12 -22.92 -21.44
CA LYS A 218 29.21 -23.89 -21.23
C LYS A 218 30.24 -23.33 -20.25
N ARG A 219 30.19 -23.81 -19.01
CA ARG A 219 31.17 -23.52 -17.95
C ARG A 219 32.33 -24.54 -17.99
N LEU A 220 33.50 -24.18 -17.49
CA LEU A 220 34.61 -25.12 -17.29
C LEU A 220 34.31 -26.08 -16.12
N PRO A 221 34.84 -27.31 -16.09
CA PRO A 221 34.83 -28.12 -14.88
C PRO A 221 35.65 -27.45 -13.77
N ARG A 222 35.17 -27.49 -12.51
CA ARG A 222 35.99 -27.20 -11.33
C ARG A 222 36.82 -28.44 -10.97
N GLU A 223 37.92 -28.23 -10.23
CA GLU A 223 38.75 -29.32 -9.69
C GLU A 223 38.10 -30.01 -8.47
N SER A 224 37.28 -29.28 -7.71
CA SER A 224 36.45 -29.79 -6.62
C SER A 224 34.98 -29.43 -6.84
N GLU A 225 34.06 -30.25 -6.33
CA GLU A 225 32.64 -29.87 -6.25
C GLU A 225 32.31 -29.02 -5.02
N ALA A 226 33.18 -28.96 -4.00
CA ALA A 226 32.90 -28.29 -2.73
C ALA A 226 32.44 -26.81 -2.91
N PRO A 227 31.55 -26.28 -2.04
CA PRO A 227 31.12 -24.89 -2.11
C PRO A 227 32.28 -23.90 -2.12
N GLU A 228 32.29 -23.00 -3.10
CA GLU A 228 33.20 -21.85 -3.10
C GLU A 228 32.56 -20.68 -2.33
N ILE A 229 33.41 -19.84 -1.70
CA ILE A 229 32.98 -18.66 -0.96
C ILE A 229 33.44 -17.42 -1.74
N HIS A 230 32.49 -16.64 -2.23
CA HIS A 230 32.71 -15.43 -3.01
C HIS A 230 32.49 -14.20 -2.12
N TYR A 231 33.26 -13.13 -2.33
CA TYR A 231 33.27 -11.93 -1.48
C TYR A 231 33.07 -10.68 -2.34
N GLY A 232 32.00 -9.92 -2.10
CA GLY A 232 31.66 -8.74 -2.90
C GLY A 232 30.28 -8.16 -2.58
N LEU A 233 29.66 -7.48 -3.54
CA LEU A 233 28.39 -6.77 -3.33
C LEU A 233 27.19 -7.72 -3.43
N ILE A 234 26.24 -7.56 -2.49
CA ILE A 234 24.92 -8.17 -2.57
C ILE A 234 23.89 -7.07 -2.88
N ALA A 235 22.93 -7.33 -3.78
CA ALA A 235 21.85 -6.42 -4.10
C ALA A 235 20.56 -6.81 -3.36
N SER A 236 19.94 -5.83 -2.69
CA SER A 236 18.78 -6.03 -1.83
C SER A 236 17.56 -5.26 -2.32
N GLY A 237 16.44 -5.97 -2.55
CA GLY A 237 15.22 -5.45 -3.17
C GLY A 237 13.95 -5.68 -2.33
N ASP A 238 12.83 -5.06 -2.71
CA ASP A 238 11.50 -5.41 -2.16
C ASP A 238 10.82 -6.53 -2.96
N SER A 239 11.47 -6.96 -4.05
CA SER A 239 11.02 -7.98 -4.98
C SER A 239 12.17 -8.96 -5.28
N VAL A 240 11.85 -10.22 -5.61
CA VAL A 240 12.86 -11.18 -6.09
C VAL A 240 13.30 -10.76 -7.50
N MET A 241 14.60 -10.66 -7.74
CA MET A 241 15.14 -10.51 -9.09
C MET A 241 14.84 -11.78 -9.92
N LYS A 242 13.81 -11.71 -10.77
CA LYS A 242 13.31 -12.82 -11.61
C LYS A 242 13.65 -12.66 -13.10
N SER A 243 14.71 -11.93 -13.44
CA SER A 243 15.08 -11.67 -14.84
C SER A 243 16.59 -11.53 -14.98
N ALA A 244 17.21 -12.49 -15.67
CA ALA A 244 18.62 -12.44 -16.01
C ALA A 244 18.98 -11.17 -16.83
N ALA A 245 18.07 -10.68 -17.68
CA ALA A 245 18.28 -9.43 -18.41
C ALA A 245 18.33 -8.19 -17.48
N LYS A 246 17.44 -8.10 -16.47
CA LYS A 246 17.47 -7.03 -15.45
C LYS A 246 18.67 -7.18 -14.50
N ARG A 247 18.98 -8.41 -14.08
CA ARG A 247 20.19 -8.79 -13.30
C ARG A 247 21.46 -8.31 -14.00
N ASP A 248 21.62 -8.62 -15.29
CA ASP A 248 22.81 -8.25 -16.05
C ASP A 248 22.87 -6.74 -16.34
N ALA A 249 21.72 -6.06 -16.43
CA ALA A 249 21.67 -4.60 -16.48
C ALA A 249 22.11 -3.95 -15.16
N ALA A 250 21.68 -4.49 -14.02
CA ALA A 250 22.11 -4.05 -12.70
C ALA A 250 23.64 -4.17 -12.52
N VAL A 251 24.22 -5.29 -12.94
CA VAL A 251 25.68 -5.51 -12.92
C VAL A 251 26.41 -4.47 -13.78
N ARG A 252 25.89 -4.13 -14.97
CA ARG A 252 26.45 -3.06 -15.83
C ARG A 252 26.35 -1.67 -15.20
N ASN A 253 25.29 -1.40 -14.43
CA ASN A 253 25.01 -0.08 -13.85
C ASN A 253 25.74 0.17 -12.51
N VAL A 254 26.00 -0.87 -11.70
CA VAL A 254 26.62 -0.75 -10.36
C VAL A 254 28.06 -1.28 -10.31
N GLY A 255 28.35 -2.35 -11.06
CA GLY A 255 29.56 -3.16 -10.91
C GLY A 255 29.43 -4.28 -9.86
N ASP A 256 30.06 -5.43 -10.14
CA ASP A 256 30.39 -6.53 -9.20
C ASP A 256 29.32 -7.00 -8.20
N ILE A 257 28.03 -6.90 -8.54
CA ILE A 257 26.94 -7.56 -7.79
C ILE A 257 27.07 -9.08 -7.97
N LEU A 258 27.17 -9.81 -6.86
CA LEU A 258 27.40 -11.26 -6.83
C LEU A 258 26.14 -12.07 -6.45
N CYS A 259 25.19 -11.44 -5.77
CA CYS A 259 23.96 -12.08 -5.28
C CYS A 259 22.80 -11.07 -5.22
N PHE A 260 21.57 -11.55 -5.42
CA PHE A 260 20.32 -10.82 -5.17
C PHE A 260 19.52 -11.46 -4.03
N GLU A 261 18.99 -10.65 -3.12
CA GLU A 261 18.13 -11.06 -1.99
C GLU A 261 17.14 -9.92 -1.59
N MET A 262 16.37 -10.10 -0.51
CA MET A 262 15.24 -9.22 -0.17
C MET A 262 15.22 -8.63 1.26
N GLU A 263 16.06 -9.11 2.18
CA GLU A 263 15.95 -8.72 3.59
C GLU A 263 16.95 -7.64 4.02
N ALA A 264 18.17 -7.64 3.45
CA ALA A 264 19.29 -6.86 3.99
C ALA A 264 19.05 -5.34 4.02
N ALA A 265 18.38 -4.76 3.03
CA ALA A 265 18.07 -3.33 3.01
C ALA A 265 17.11 -2.89 4.13
N GLY A 266 16.39 -3.82 4.78
CA GLY A 266 15.66 -3.53 6.02
C GLY A 266 16.55 -3.26 7.23
N LEU A 267 17.80 -3.74 7.21
CA LEU A 267 18.76 -3.64 8.31
C LEU A 267 19.60 -2.35 8.26
N ALA A 268 19.40 -1.51 7.24
CA ALA A 268 20.40 -0.57 6.75
C ALA A 268 20.79 0.59 7.68
N THR A 269 19.91 0.99 8.61
CA THR A 269 20.15 2.09 9.56
C THR A 269 20.58 1.64 10.95
N GLU A 270 20.02 0.54 11.45
CA GLU A 270 20.10 0.16 12.88
C GLU A 270 20.85 -1.16 13.14
N PHE A 271 20.99 -2.04 12.14
CA PHE A 271 21.54 -3.39 12.34
C PHE A 271 22.66 -3.76 11.35
N PRO A 272 23.78 -2.99 11.34
CA PRO A 272 24.92 -3.28 10.47
C PRO A 272 25.49 -4.67 10.75
N SER A 273 25.44 -5.53 9.74
CA SER A 273 25.62 -6.98 9.84
C SER A 273 26.34 -7.52 8.61
N ILE A 274 26.95 -8.70 8.73
CA ILE A 274 27.46 -9.45 7.57
C ILE A 274 26.28 -10.25 6.99
N VAL A 275 26.01 -10.11 5.70
CA VAL A 275 25.02 -10.90 4.98
C VAL A 275 25.72 -12.09 4.31
N ILE A 276 25.22 -13.30 4.57
CA ILE A 276 25.78 -14.57 4.07
C ILE A 276 24.66 -15.31 3.36
N ARG A 277 24.73 -15.36 2.02
CA ARG A 277 23.72 -16.01 1.17
C ARG A 277 24.29 -17.24 0.49
N GLY A 278 23.65 -18.38 0.71
CA GLY A 278 23.86 -19.57 -0.09
C GLY A 278 23.13 -19.43 -1.41
N ILE A 279 23.75 -19.82 -2.51
CA ILE A 279 23.20 -19.62 -3.85
C ILE A 279 22.20 -20.73 -4.19
N SER A 280 20.92 -20.38 -4.26
CA SER A 280 19.81 -21.31 -4.52
C SER A 280 19.31 -21.31 -5.96
N ASP A 281 19.49 -20.21 -6.69
CA ASP A 281 19.15 -20.02 -8.09
C ASP A 281 20.09 -18.95 -8.70
N TYR A 282 19.81 -18.48 -9.92
CA TYR A 282 20.65 -17.52 -10.65
C TYR A 282 20.01 -16.13 -10.84
N ALA A 283 19.08 -15.73 -9.97
CA ALA A 283 18.37 -14.44 -10.06
C ALA A 283 17.71 -14.22 -11.44
N ASP A 284 17.10 -15.29 -11.96
CA ASP A 284 16.41 -15.34 -13.24
C ASP A 284 14.95 -15.81 -13.07
N SER A 285 14.24 -16.04 -14.17
CA SER A 285 12.82 -16.41 -14.15
C SER A 285 12.52 -17.79 -13.53
N HIS A 286 13.54 -18.60 -13.21
CA HIS A 286 13.41 -19.99 -12.82
C HIS A 286 13.96 -20.28 -11.41
N LYS A 287 13.07 -20.71 -10.50
CA LYS A 287 13.47 -21.15 -9.17
C LYS A 287 14.08 -22.54 -9.22
N ASN A 288 15.30 -22.66 -8.72
CA ASN A 288 15.97 -23.95 -8.54
C ASN A 288 15.69 -24.53 -7.14
N ASP A 289 14.40 -24.71 -6.81
CA ASP A 289 13.89 -25.01 -5.45
C ASP A 289 14.63 -26.17 -4.74
N GLY A 290 15.06 -27.19 -5.50
CA GLY A 290 15.83 -28.33 -4.98
C GLY A 290 17.19 -27.99 -4.34
N TRP A 291 17.76 -26.80 -4.62
CA TRP A 291 19.02 -26.34 -4.04
C TRP A 291 18.85 -25.51 -2.75
N GLN A 292 17.64 -24.98 -2.47
CA GLN A 292 17.40 -24.03 -1.36
C GLN A 292 17.87 -24.54 0.01
N HIS A 293 17.62 -25.81 0.31
CA HIS A 293 18.02 -26.40 1.59
C HIS A 293 19.55 -26.53 1.69
N TYR A 294 20.22 -27.08 0.66
CA TYR A 294 21.69 -27.18 0.64
C TYR A 294 22.36 -25.81 0.71
N ALA A 295 21.87 -24.83 -0.05
CA ALA A 295 22.31 -23.45 -0.03
C ALA A 295 22.21 -22.84 1.38
N ALA A 296 21.06 -22.97 2.05
CA ALA A 296 20.87 -22.50 3.42
C ALA A 296 21.84 -23.16 4.43
N ALA A 297 22.15 -24.45 4.24
CA ALA A 297 23.13 -25.15 5.07
C ALA A 297 24.58 -24.74 4.77
N ALA A 298 24.92 -24.44 3.52
CA ALA A 298 26.23 -23.90 3.14
C ALA A 298 26.45 -22.51 3.76
N ALA A 299 25.43 -21.63 3.72
CA ALA A 299 25.45 -20.33 4.39
C ALA A 299 25.62 -20.48 5.92
N ALA A 300 24.90 -21.41 6.54
CA ALA A 300 25.02 -21.72 7.96
C ALA A 300 26.41 -22.27 8.35
N ALA A 301 27.00 -23.12 7.50
CA ALA A 301 28.38 -23.62 7.66
C ALA A 301 29.43 -22.50 7.53
N CYS A 302 29.32 -21.65 6.50
CA CYS A 302 30.19 -20.48 6.35
C CYS A 302 30.06 -19.49 7.53
N THR A 303 28.85 -19.34 8.09
CA THR A 303 28.63 -18.55 9.31
C THR A 303 29.38 -19.16 10.50
N LYS A 304 29.31 -20.49 10.65
CA LYS A 304 30.02 -21.23 11.71
C LYS A 304 31.53 -21.10 11.58
N GLU A 305 32.05 -21.19 10.35
CA GLU A 305 33.47 -20.98 10.05
C GLU A 305 33.92 -19.56 10.40
N LEU A 306 33.18 -18.54 9.94
CA LEU A 306 33.51 -17.13 10.20
C LEU A 306 33.51 -16.78 11.71
N LEU A 307 32.62 -17.37 12.51
CA LEU A 307 32.61 -17.20 13.96
C LEU A 307 33.88 -17.73 14.65
N ALA A 308 34.60 -18.69 14.06
CA ALA A 308 35.85 -19.21 14.63
C ALA A 308 37.02 -18.22 14.53
N TYR A 309 36.91 -17.18 13.69
CA TYR A 309 37.89 -16.08 13.58
C TYR A 309 37.56 -14.88 14.50
N LEU A 310 36.55 -14.99 15.36
CA LEU A 310 36.19 -13.97 16.34
C LEU A 310 36.58 -14.42 17.75
N ASP A 311 37.35 -13.58 18.45
CA ASP A 311 37.77 -13.83 19.83
C ASP A 311 36.59 -14.08 20.76
N LEU A 312 36.69 -15.13 21.58
CA LEU A 312 35.77 -15.36 22.70
C LEU A 312 36.01 -14.28 23.76
N GLU A 313 35.12 -13.28 23.84
CA GLU A 313 35.21 -12.23 24.87
C GLU A 313 35.08 -12.87 26.27
N ALA A 314 36.17 -12.77 27.05
CA ALA A 314 36.41 -13.63 28.21
C ALA A 314 35.51 -13.29 29.41
N GLY A 315 34.33 -13.91 29.46
CA GLY A 315 33.37 -13.78 30.54
C GLY A 315 33.86 -14.29 31.90
N SER A 316 34.27 -13.36 32.75
CA SER A 316 34.35 -13.46 34.22
C SER A 316 35.18 -14.61 34.84
N SER A 317 36.36 -14.27 35.34
CA SER A 317 37.05 -15.08 36.37
C SER A 317 37.71 -14.20 37.43
N THR A 318 37.10 -14.11 38.61
CA THR A 318 37.77 -13.67 39.85
C THR A 318 38.60 -14.85 40.40
N PRO A 319 39.77 -14.61 41.03
CA PRO A 319 39.77 -14.23 42.45
C PRO A 319 40.95 -13.35 42.92
N ALA A 320 40.96 -13.13 44.25
CA ALA A 320 42.05 -12.60 45.09
C ALA A 320 42.26 -11.07 45.09
N ALA A 321 42.77 -10.56 46.22
CA ALA A 321 42.79 -9.14 46.56
C ALA A 321 44.04 -8.74 47.35
N SER A 322 44.55 -7.53 47.11
CA SER A 322 45.42 -6.81 48.07
C SER A 322 45.55 -5.31 47.72
N THR A 323 45.15 -4.46 48.68
CA THR A 323 45.79 -3.18 49.07
C THR A 323 46.35 -2.18 48.03
N GLY A 324 45.95 -0.90 48.16
CA GLY A 324 46.96 0.19 48.23
C GLY A 324 46.86 1.39 47.26
N THR A 325 46.23 2.48 47.74
CA THR A 325 46.66 3.90 47.63
C THR A 325 47.37 4.47 46.36
N GLN A 326 46.69 5.44 45.74
CA GLN A 326 47.17 6.78 45.28
C GLN A 326 48.31 6.96 44.23
N SER A 327 48.01 7.75 43.18
CA SER A 327 48.86 8.76 42.46
C SER A 327 50.24 8.35 41.91
N ASP A 328 50.70 8.73 40.71
CA ASP A 328 50.67 10.05 40.03
C ASP A 328 51.13 9.90 38.54
N ARG A 329 51.49 11.00 37.87
CA ARG A 329 51.99 11.15 36.48
C ARG A 329 53.21 10.29 36.07
N GLY A 330 53.37 10.01 34.76
CA GLY A 330 54.70 9.82 34.14
C GLY A 330 54.80 9.08 32.80
N ASP A 331 55.17 9.81 31.74
CA ASP A 331 55.97 9.45 30.53
C ASP A 331 55.97 8.03 29.86
N LYS A 332 55.53 8.03 28.58
CA LYS A 332 56.24 7.73 27.28
C LYS A 332 57.61 6.97 27.29
N PRO A 333 58.08 6.32 26.18
CA PRO A 333 57.69 6.47 24.75
C PRO A 333 57.67 5.21 23.81
N ASN A 334 57.15 5.44 22.59
CA ASN A 334 57.46 4.91 21.23
C ASN A 334 58.20 3.57 20.94
N ALA A 335 57.63 2.80 20.00
CA ALA A 335 58.19 2.47 18.66
C ALA A 335 57.01 2.11 17.72
N HIS A 336 56.80 2.69 16.53
CA HIS A 336 57.56 2.62 15.25
C HIS A 336 57.66 1.20 14.65
N SER A 337 57.40 0.96 13.35
CA SER A 337 57.29 1.91 12.23
C SER A 337 56.28 1.52 11.12
N THR A 338 55.78 2.58 10.48
CA THR A 338 54.96 2.68 9.25
C THR A 338 55.50 1.95 8.01
N PHE A 339 54.62 1.70 7.05
CA PHE A 339 54.93 1.91 5.63
C PHE A 339 53.76 2.59 4.90
N ILE A 340 54.02 3.33 3.83
CA ILE A 340 53.04 4.14 3.09
C ILE A 340 53.16 3.87 1.59
N GLY A 341 52.02 3.68 0.91
CA GLY A 341 51.89 3.84 -0.55
C GLY A 341 51.30 5.20 -0.89
N GLN A 342 51.90 5.93 -1.84
CA GLN A 342 51.44 7.25 -2.27
C GLN A 342 50.94 7.25 -3.72
N GLY A 343 49.96 8.13 -4.01
CA GLY A 343 49.56 8.50 -5.37
C GLY A 343 48.03 8.58 -5.52
N ILE A 344 47.42 9.69 -5.96
CA ILE A 344 47.94 11.04 -6.27
C ILE A 344 46.95 12.06 -5.68
N GLN A 345 47.44 13.17 -5.13
CA GLN A 345 46.58 14.26 -4.67
C GLN A 345 46.03 15.09 -5.84
N ASN A 346 44.78 15.53 -5.73
CA ASN A 346 44.33 16.78 -6.34
C ASN A 346 43.60 17.61 -5.28
N SER A 347 43.70 18.94 -5.35
CA SER A 347 43.74 19.77 -4.14
C SER A 347 42.50 20.63 -3.84
N GLY A 348 42.11 20.68 -2.56
CA GLY A 348 41.77 21.96 -1.92
C GLY A 348 40.31 22.29 -1.62
N VAL A 349 39.71 21.63 -0.63
CA VAL A 349 38.60 22.18 0.19
C VAL A 349 38.82 21.75 1.66
N PRO A 350 38.63 22.63 2.67
CA PRO A 350 38.71 22.23 4.09
C PRO A 350 37.61 21.25 4.54
N ASN A 351 37.87 20.50 5.62
CA ASN A 351 36.96 19.49 6.17
C ASN A 351 35.54 20.02 6.45
N ASN A 352 34.52 19.40 5.83
CA ASN A 352 33.09 19.61 6.15
C ASN A 352 32.47 18.40 6.89
N ASN A 353 33.24 17.35 7.20
CA ASN A 353 32.69 16.06 7.66
C ASN A 353 31.87 16.19 8.98
N CYS A 354 32.29 17.06 9.90
CA CYS A 354 31.55 17.33 11.15
C CYS A 354 30.14 17.90 10.89
N LEU A 355 29.99 18.84 9.96
CA LEU A 355 28.69 19.41 9.59
C LEU A 355 27.78 18.39 8.89
N SER A 356 28.35 17.45 8.14
CA SER A 356 27.59 16.33 7.55
C SER A 356 27.11 15.32 8.61
N GLY A 357 27.84 15.17 9.73
CA GLY A 357 27.38 14.39 10.88
C GLY A 357 26.33 15.13 11.71
N LEU A 358 26.46 16.45 11.86
CA LEU A 358 25.55 17.24 12.68
C LEU A 358 24.13 17.31 12.08
N ARG A 359 24.02 17.53 10.77
CA ARG A 359 22.78 17.81 10.02
C ARG A 359 21.84 16.58 9.91
N SER A 360 20.90 16.44 10.84
CA SER A 360 19.78 15.48 10.74
C SER A 360 18.73 15.90 9.71
N THR A 361 18.41 17.20 9.67
CA THR A 361 17.61 17.88 8.64
C THR A 361 18.22 19.26 8.33
N ASP A 362 17.65 19.98 7.37
CA ASP A 362 17.87 21.42 7.21
C ASP A 362 16.58 22.18 7.58
N PRO A 363 16.53 22.88 8.73
CA PRO A 363 15.29 23.54 9.17
C PRO A 363 14.76 24.58 8.17
N ARG A 364 15.60 25.10 7.26
CA ARG A 364 15.18 26.00 6.18
C ARG A 364 14.31 25.29 5.14
N HIS A 365 14.57 24.01 4.88
CA HIS A 365 13.73 23.18 4.02
C HIS A 365 12.44 22.78 4.74
N ASP A 366 12.49 22.49 6.05
CA ASP A 366 11.30 22.23 6.85
C ASP A 366 10.36 23.44 6.88
N LYS A 367 10.88 24.66 7.15
CA LYS A 367 10.11 25.92 7.06
C LYS A 367 9.38 26.05 5.73
N LYS A 368 10.12 25.93 4.61
CA LYS A 368 9.56 26.04 3.26
C LYS A 368 8.50 24.99 2.94
N ARG A 369 8.70 23.74 3.39
CA ARG A 369 7.73 22.65 3.24
C ARG A 369 6.46 22.96 4.04
N ILE A 370 6.60 23.37 5.30
CA ILE A 370 5.49 23.72 6.19
C ILE A 370 4.63 24.83 5.60
N GLU A 371 5.24 25.87 5.03
CA GLU A 371 4.53 26.97 4.35
C GLU A 371 3.75 26.48 3.13
N GLN A 372 4.39 25.69 2.28
CA GLN A 372 3.75 25.14 1.07
C GLN A 372 2.58 24.22 1.40
N THR A 373 2.68 23.40 2.45
CA THR A 373 1.60 22.53 2.93
C THR A 373 0.48 23.29 3.65
N LYS A 374 0.69 24.56 4.06
CA LYS A 374 -0.29 25.37 4.81
C LYS A 374 -0.81 26.59 4.04
N GLY A 375 -0.79 26.55 2.71
CA GLY A 375 -1.39 27.59 1.85
C GLY A 375 -0.55 28.85 1.65
N GLY A 376 0.73 28.83 2.04
CA GLY A 376 1.62 29.99 2.00
C GLY A 376 1.47 30.91 3.21
N LEU A 377 2.10 32.09 3.15
CA LEU A 377 2.25 33.01 4.28
C LEU A 377 1.95 34.44 3.85
N LEU A 378 0.95 35.08 4.49
CA LEU A 378 0.55 36.46 4.21
C LEU A 378 1.10 37.40 5.30
N ARG A 379 1.99 38.34 4.94
CA ARG A 379 2.67 39.24 5.89
C ARG A 379 1.69 39.97 6.82
N ASP A 380 0.64 40.52 6.22
CA ASP A 380 -0.36 41.32 6.95
C ASP A 380 -1.27 40.49 7.89
N SER A 381 -1.17 39.14 7.84
CA SER A 381 -1.88 38.26 8.78
C SER A 381 -1.12 38.00 10.09
N TYR A 382 0.21 38.19 10.09
CA TYR A 382 1.04 38.02 11.28
C TYR A 382 1.66 39.33 11.79
N CYS A 383 1.74 40.39 10.98
CA CYS A 383 2.47 41.61 11.32
C CYS A 383 2.06 42.26 12.66
N TRP A 384 0.80 42.10 13.07
CA TRP A 384 0.29 42.56 14.38
C TRP A 384 1.12 42.05 15.59
N ILE A 385 1.82 40.92 15.45
CA ILE A 385 2.68 40.37 16.49
C ILE A 385 3.94 41.22 16.71
N LEU A 386 4.41 41.91 15.66
CA LEU A 386 5.62 42.73 15.66
C LEU A 386 5.41 44.05 16.42
N ASP A 387 4.16 44.52 16.41
CA ASP A 387 3.67 45.72 17.11
C ASP A 387 3.08 45.39 18.51
N HIS A 388 3.07 44.12 18.92
CA HIS A 388 2.46 43.70 20.19
C HIS A 388 3.35 44.02 21.38
N ASP A 389 2.82 44.65 22.43
CA ASP A 389 3.57 45.12 23.62
C ASP A 389 4.53 44.07 24.21
N ASP A 390 4.12 42.81 24.28
CA ASP A 390 4.97 41.71 24.77
C ASP A 390 6.11 41.33 23.82
N PHE A 391 5.91 41.39 22.50
CA PHE A 391 6.97 41.16 21.52
C PHE A 391 7.94 42.34 21.48
N LEU A 392 7.41 43.57 21.52
CA LEU A 392 8.20 44.80 21.64
C LEU A 392 9.04 44.80 22.92
N ARG A 393 8.44 44.45 24.07
CA ARG A 393 9.17 44.22 25.32
C ARG A 393 10.26 43.18 25.14
N TRP A 394 9.95 42.00 24.60
CA TRP A 394 10.97 40.97 24.41
C TRP A 394 12.10 41.40 23.47
N ARG A 395 11.81 42.16 22.41
CA ARG A 395 12.81 42.64 21.46
C ARG A 395 13.70 43.73 22.07
N ASP A 396 13.08 44.75 22.66
CA ASP A 396 13.73 46.02 23.01
C ASP A 396 14.23 46.10 24.46
N ASP A 397 13.64 45.35 25.39
CA ASP A 397 14.15 45.20 26.76
C ASP A 397 15.40 44.32 26.73
N PRO A 398 16.58 44.78 27.19
CA PRO A 398 17.74 43.91 27.30
C PRO A 398 17.50 42.77 28.28
N ASP A 399 16.78 42.95 29.38
CA ASP A 399 16.61 41.94 30.43
C ASP A 399 15.50 40.92 30.14
N SER A 400 14.81 41.05 29.00
CA SER A 400 13.95 39.98 28.48
C SER A 400 14.75 39.01 27.60
N ARG A 401 14.79 37.73 28.00
CA ARG A 401 15.56 36.67 27.32
C ARG A 401 14.68 35.67 26.59
N LEU A 402 13.54 35.30 27.15
CA LEU A 402 12.67 34.24 26.62
C LEU A 402 11.28 34.78 26.25
N LEU A 403 10.91 34.72 24.97
CA LEU A 403 9.53 34.88 24.52
C LEU A 403 8.87 33.50 24.42
N TRP A 404 7.85 33.26 25.24
CA TRP A 404 7.04 32.05 25.14
C TRP A 404 5.69 32.37 24.50
N ILE A 405 5.46 31.83 23.30
CA ILE A 405 4.22 31.96 22.52
C ILE A 405 3.36 30.72 22.77
N LYS A 406 2.37 30.83 23.67
CA LYS A 406 1.50 29.69 24.02
C LYS A 406 0.09 29.81 23.45
N GLY A 407 -0.50 28.66 23.15
CA GLY A 407 -1.89 28.55 22.68
C GLY A 407 -2.20 27.12 22.24
N ASP A 408 -3.48 26.80 22.11
CA ASP A 408 -3.96 25.45 21.79
C ASP A 408 -3.69 25.01 20.33
N PRO A 409 -4.03 23.76 19.95
CA PRO A 409 -3.99 23.32 18.56
C PRO A 409 -4.84 24.22 17.64
N GLY A 410 -4.44 24.34 16.37
CA GLY A 410 -5.15 25.18 15.37
C GLY A 410 -4.91 26.69 15.47
N LYS A 411 -4.38 27.22 16.59
CA LYS A 411 -4.15 28.67 16.85
C LYS A 411 -3.04 29.33 16.01
N GLY A 412 -2.66 28.77 14.86
CA GLY A 412 -1.70 29.38 13.91
C GLY A 412 -0.22 29.43 14.33
N LYS A 413 0.16 29.01 15.55
CA LYS A 413 1.53 29.12 16.15
C LYS A 413 2.68 28.97 15.16
N THR A 414 2.75 27.86 14.42
CA THR A 414 3.81 27.58 13.45
C THR A 414 3.91 28.63 12.34
N MET A 415 2.78 29.09 11.79
CA MET A 415 2.76 30.09 10.71
C MET A 415 3.09 31.49 11.23
N LEU A 416 2.62 31.82 12.44
CA LEU A 416 3.02 33.02 13.17
C LEU A 416 4.55 33.05 13.36
N LEU A 417 5.15 31.93 13.76
CA LEU A 417 6.60 31.80 13.89
C LEU A 417 7.35 31.83 12.55
N CYS A 418 6.80 31.27 11.47
CA CYS A 418 7.39 31.41 10.13
C CYS A 418 7.51 32.89 9.72
N GLY A 419 6.46 33.68 9.99
CA GLY A 419 6.44 35.12 9.75
C GLY A 419 7.39 35.93 10.64
N ILE A 420 7.48 35.59 11.94
CA ILE A 420 8.48 36.19 12.83
C ILE A 420 9.91 35.88 12.34
N ILE A 421 10.17 34.64 11.90
CA ILE A 421 11.48 34.24 11.36
C ILE A 421 11.83 35.02 10.09
N ASP A 422 10.89 35.24 9.16
CA ASP A 422 11.18 36.01 7.95
C ASP A 422 11.38 37.50 8.25
N GLU A 423 10.56 38.11 9.11
CA GLU A 423 10.73 39.51 9.49
C GLU A 423 12.07 39.73 10.23
N LEU A 424 12.42 38.87 11.19
CA LEU A 424 13.71 38.93 11.85
C LEU A 424 14.86 38.75 10.85
N LYS A 425 14.70 37.88 9.84
CA LYS A 425 15.69 37.67 8.78
C LYS A 425 15.83 38.86 7.82
N GLU A 426 14.77 39.58 7.52
CA GLU A 426 14.82 40.83 6.75
C GLU A 426 15.47 41.96 7.56
N GLN A 427 15.14 42.08 8.85
CA GLN A 427 15.74 43.07 9.75
C GLN A 427 17.22 42.78 10.04
N THR A 428 17.65 41.51 10.06
CA THR A 428 19.06 41.14 10.21
C THR A 428 19.89 41.24 8.93
N ALA A 429 19.28 41.40 7.74
CA ALA A 429 20.00 41.51 6.48
C ALA A 429 20.98 42.70 6.40
N ASN A 430 20.84 43.70 7.29
CA ASN A 430 21.72 44.87 7.41
C ASN A 430 22.48 44.93 8.76
N THR A 431 22.44 43.89 9.59
CA THR A 431 23.15 43.83 10.87
C THR A 431 23.94 42.53 10.99
N THR A 432 24.78 42.39 12.02
CA THR A 432 25.56 41.17 12.24
C THR A 432 24.80 40.08 13.00
N HIS A 433 23.52 40.26 13.31
CA HIS A 433 22.79 39.39 14.24
C HIS A 433 22.38 38.05 13.61
N LEU A 434 22.65 36.94 14.30
CA LEU A 434 22.38 35.56 13.84
C LEU A 434 20.97 35.07 14.20
N LEU A 435 20.36 34.27 13.32
CA LEU A 435 19.04 33.68 13.55
C LEU A 435 19.08 32.16 13.31
N SER A 436 18.80 31.38 14.35
CA SER A 436 18.76 29.92 14.26
C SER A 436 17.42 29.39 14.74
N PHE A 437 16.85 28.40 14.04
CA PHE A 437 15.49 27.94 14.27
C PHE A 437 15.31 26.43 14.02
N PHE A 438 14.36 25.82 14.75
CA PHE A 438 13.98 24.41 14.60
C PHE A 438 12.46 24.24 14.71
N PHE A 439 11.92 23.23 14.01
CA PHE A 439 10.50 22.87 14.02
C PHE A 439 10.34 21.41 14.47
N CYS A 440 9.93 21.20 15.73
CA CYS A 440 9.58 19.88 16.23
C CYS A 440 8.37 19.32 15.48
N GLN A 441 8.37 18.01 15.20
CA GLN A 441 7.31 17.36 14.43
C GLN A 441 7.01 15.99 15.02
N ALA A 442 5.85 15.83 15.67
CA ALA A 442 5.51 14.61 16.42
C ALA A 442 5.47 13.32 15.57
N ALA A 443 5.38 13.43 14.25
CA ALA A 443 5.31 12.32 13.30
C ALA A 443 6.66 11.87 12.72
N ASP A 444 7.78 12.52 13.07
CA ASP A 444 9.13 12.14 12.63
C ASP A 444 10.04 11.93 13.85
N ASP A 445 10.38 10.68 14.15
CA ASP A 445 11.18 10.35 15.33
C ASP A 445 12.63 10.88 15.27
N ARG A 446 13.08 11.35 14.10
CA ARG A 446 14.35 12.06 13.92
C ARG A 446 14.27 13.53 14.36
N LEU A 447 13.07 14.08 14.53
CA LEU A 447 12.79 15.50 14.81
C LEU A 447 11.97 15.75 16.09
N ASN A 448 11.50 14.71 16.76
CA ASN A 448 10.70 14.79 17.99
C ASN A 448 11.52 14.55 19.29
N ASN A 449 12.83 14.77 19.26
CA ASN A 449 13.73 14.55 20.40
C ASN A 449 14.67 15.75 20.63
N ALA A 450 15.06 15.98 21.89
CA ALA A 450 15.84 17.16 22.28
C ALA A 450 17.21 17.25 21.58
N THR A 451 17.87 16.12 21.37
CA THR A 451 19.16 16.01 20.68
C THR A 451 19.06 16.52 19.23
N ALA A 452 17.96 16.25 18.53
CA ALA A 452 17.71 16.77 17.19
C ALA A 452 17.51 18.28 17.15
N VAL A 453 16.85 18.85 18.17
CA VAL A 453 16.70 20.31 18.32
C VAL A 453 18.07 20.98 18.44
N LEU A 454 18.96 20.46 19.29
CA LEU A 454 20.34 20.99 19.41
C LEU A 454 21.13 20.83 18.11
N ARG A 455 21.09 19.65 17.47
CA ARG A 455 21.75 19.40 16.17
C ARG A 455 21.32 20.43 15.12
N GLY A 456 20.02 20.71 15.00
CA GLY A 456 19.48 21.70 14.06
C GLY A 456 19.87 23.14 14.40
N LEU A 457 19.78 23.54 15.67
CA LEU A 457 20.13 24.89 16.10
C LEU A 457 21.63 25.19 15.92
N ILE A 458 22.51 24.25 16.32
CA ILE A 458 23.96 24.39 16.15
C ILE A 458 24.33 24.39 14.65
N TYR A 459 23.67 23.56 13.84
CA TYR A 459 23.91 23.48 12.39
C TYR A 459 23.69 24.83 11.71
N LEU A 460 22.57 25.51 11.97
CA LEU A 460 22.30 26.82 11.38
C LEU A 460 23.24 27.92 11.89
N LEU A 461 23.66 27.90 13.16
CA LEU A 461 24.63 28.87 13.69
C LEU A 461 25.99 28.75 13.00
N VAL A 462 26.51 27.52 12.86
CA VAL A 462 27.83 27.30 12.23
C VAL A 462 27.76 27.43 10.70
N ASP A 463 26.63 27.13 10.05
CA ASP A 463 26.48 27.38 8.62
C ASP A 463 26.51 28.88 8.29
N GLN A 464 25.91 29.73 9.13
CA GLN A 464 25.97 31.19 9.04
C GLN A 464 27.34 31.77 9.44
N GLN A 465 27.86 31.41 10.61
CA GLN A 465 29.14 31.89 11.12
C GLN A 465 30.16 30.75 11.22
N ARG A 466 30.82 30.46 10.10
CA ARG A 466 31.74 29.33 9.90
C ARG A 466 32.95 29.31 10.84
N SER A 467 33.30 30.40 11.52
CA SER A 467 34.35 30.41 12.55
C SER A 467 33.99 29.58 13.79
N LEU A 468 32.69 29.47 14.13
CA LEU A 468 32.19 28.71 15.28
C LEU A 468 32.37 27.19 15.13
N ILE A 469 32.79 26.71 13.95
CA ILE A 469 33.06 25.28 13.70
C ILE A 469 34.16 24.73 14.62
N SER A 470 35.05 25.56 15.17
CA SER A 470 36.11 25.19 16.11
C SER A 470 35.59 24.42 17.32
N HIS A 471 34.52 24.92 17.96
CA HIS A 471 33.86 24.31 19.13
C HIS A 471 33.38 22.88 18.86
N ILE A 472 33.01 22.59 17.62
CA ILE A 472 32.61 21.26 17.16
C ILE A 472 33.85 20.45 16.76
N GLN A 473 34.76 21.05 15.99
CA GLN A 473 35.85 20.36 15.32
C GLN A 473 36.84 19.73 16.30
N GLU A 474 37.13 20.38 17.43
CA GLU A 474 38.02 19.80 18.45
C GLU A 474 37.42 18.52 19.06
N LYS A 475 36.17 18.57 19.52
CA LYS A 475 35.46 17.40 20.06
C LYS A 475 35.23 16.32 18.98
N TYR A 476 34.86 16.72 17.76
CA TYR A 476 34.60 15.81 16.63
C TYR A 476 35.86 15.13 16.11
N ASN A 477 37.03 15.78 16.16
CA ASN A 477 38.31 15.14 15.85
C ASN A 477 38.65 14.00 16.83
N HIS A 478 38.07 14.00 18.03
CA HIS A 478 38.28 12.96 19.05
C HIS A 478 37.20 11.87 19.03
N ALA A 479 35.92 12.26 18.92
CA ALA A 479 34.77 11.34 19.04
C ALA A 479 34.14 10.93 17.69
N GLY A 480 34.46 11.62 16.58
CA GLY A 480 33.83 11.40 15.28
C GLY A 480 32.30 11.58 15.33
N LYS A 481 31.57 10.77 14.56
CA LYS A 481 30.09 10.81 14.51
C LYS A 481 29.41 10.52 15.86
N ALA A 482 30.03 9.71 16.73
CA ALA A 482 29.46 9.33 18.03
C ALA A 482 29.08 10.56 18.89
N LEU A 483 29.81 11.67 18.73
CA LEU A 483 29.53 12.98 19.34
C LEU A 483 28.08 13.46 19.21
N PHE A 484 27.35 13.00 18.17
CA PHE A 484 25.97 13.40 17.88
C PHE A 484 24.96 12.25 18.02
N GLU A 485 25.44 11.03 18.27
CA GLU A 485 24.72 9.76 18.07
C GLU A 485 24.87 8.76 19.23
N ASP A 486 25.76 9.01 20.21
CA ASP A 486 25.91 8.19 21.41
C ASP A 486 25.02 8.63 22.59
N VAL A 487 25.00 7.85 23.67
CA VAL A 487 24.15 8.09 24.87
C VAL A 487 24.49 9.41 25.59
N ASN A 488 25.70 9.95 25.39
CA ASN A 488 26.14 11.23 25.93
C ASN A 488 26.00 12.39 24.93
N ALA A 489 25.47 12.14 23.72
CA ALA A 489 25.33 13.17 22.68
C ALA A 489 24.55 14.40 23.15
N TRP A 490 23.56 14.23 24.02
CA TRP A 490 22.87 15.34 24.69
C TRP A 490 23.84 16.24 25.47
N VAL A 491 24.68 15.66 26.34
CA VAL A 491 25.67 16.40 27.14
C VAL A 491 26.71 17.05 26.22
N ALA A 492 27.20 16.31 25.22
CA ALA A 492 28.20 16.81 24.28
C ALA A 492 27.68 17.99 23.44
N LEU A 493 26.44 17.91 22.93
CA LEU A 493 25.79 18.98 22.17
C LEU A 493 25.38 20.17 23.05
N SER A 494 24.95 19.90 24.29
CA SER A 494 24.67 20.93 25.31
C SER A 494 25.94 21.75 25.60
N ASP A 495 27.07 21.10 25.87
CA ASP A 495 28.38 21.76 26.03
C ASP A 495 28.78 22.57 24.78
N ILE A 496 28.56 22.01 23.58
CA ILE A 496 28.94 22.64 22.30
C ILE A 496 28.10 23.91 22.08
N LEU A 497 26.79 23.84 22.28
CA LEU A 497 25.92 25.02 22.21
C LEU A 497 26.32 26.05 23.28
N THR A 498 26.59 25.60 24.50
CA THR A 498 27.04 26.46 25.60
C THR A 498 28.34 27.19 25.25
N GLY A 499 29.34 26.49 24.70
CA GLY A 499 30.61 27.07 24.25
C GLY A 499 30.44 28.07 23.10
N ILE A 500 29.57 27.75 22.13
CA ILE A 500 29.21 28.67 21.03
C ILE A 500 28.50 29.93 21.54
N LEU A 501 27.55 29.80 22.48
CA LEU A 501 26.81 30.93 23.07
C LEU A 501 27.63 31.78 24.05
N GLN A 502 28.80 31.28 24.47
CA GLN A 502 29.78 32.01 25.27
C GLN A 502 30.95 32.58 24.42
N ASP A 503 31.01 32.31 23.11
CA ASP A 503 32.09 32.80 22.25
C ASP A 503 32.07 34.34 22.15
N PRO A 504 33.18 35.05 22.47
CA PRO A 504 33.22 36.51 22.40
C PRO A 504 32.96 37.09 21.00
N SER A 505 33.20 36.29 19.95
CA SER A 505 32.93 36.61 18.54
C SER A 505 31.51 36.28 18.08
N LEU A 506 30.66 35.71 18.94
CA LEU A 506 29.24 35.56 18.64
C LEU A 506 28.55 36.94 18.71
N PRO A 507 27.89 37.39 17.64
CA PRO A 507 27.06 38.59 17.65
C PRO A 507 25.75 38.36 18.41
N ASP A 508 24.90 39.37 18.49
CA ASP A 508 23.54 39.19 19.00
C ASP A 508 22.82 38.09 18.22
N THR A 509 22.14 37.20 18.93
CA THR A 509 21.68 35.91 18.39
C THR A 509 20.30 35.55 18.91
N THR A 510 19.36 35.26 18.00
CA THR A 510 18.03 34.74 18.34
C THR A 510 17.94 33.25 18.01
N LEU A 511 17.47 32.45 18.98
CA LEU A 511 17.22 31.01 18.86
C LEU A 511 15.71 30.74 18.92
N VAL A 512 15.19 29.91 18.02
CA VAL A 512 13.74 29.68 17.88
C VAL A 512 13.39 28.19 17.87
N ILE A 513 12.39 27.78 18.66
CA ILE A 513 11.86 26.41 18.63
C ILE A 513 10.32 26.46 18.50
N ASP A 514 9.78 25.96 17.39
CA ASP A 514 8.33 25.74 17.25
C ASP A 514 7.91 24.36 17.78
N ALA A 515 6.70 24.29 18.32
CA ALA A 515 6.02 23.07 18.78
C ALA A 515 6.83 22.28 19.82
N LEU A 516 7.31 22.95 20.87
CA LEU A 516 8.12 22.32 21.94
C LEU A 516 7.40 21.13 22.63
N ASP A 517 6.06 21.13 22.66
CA ASP A 517 5.23 20.00 23.12
C ASP A 517 5.26 18.75 22.22
N GLU A 518 5.77 18.87 20.99
CA GLU A 518 5.95 17.73 20.09
C GLU A 518 7.33 17.06 20.25
N CYS A 519 8.16 17.56 21.16
CA CYS A 519 9.37 16.87 21.62
C CYS A 519 8.97 15.78 22.66
N ARG A 520 9.06 14.50 22.26
CA ARG A 520 8.70 13.33 23.08
C ARG A 520 9.83 12.88 24.01
N THR A 521 11.07 12.96 23.55
CA THR A 521 12.25 12.43 24.27
C THR A 521 13.15 13.56 24.76
N ASP A 522 13.50 13.52 26.04
CA ASP A 522 14.35 14.48 26.75
C ASP A 522 13.86 15.94 26.81
N LEU A 523 12.55 16.16 26.62
CA LEU A 523 11.91 17.48 26.74
C LEU A 523 12.22 18.19 28.08
N ALA A 524 12.26 17.46 29.21
CA ALA A 524 12.62 18.05 30.51
C ALA A 524 14.05 18.62 30.49
N GLN A 525 15.01 17.88 29.92
CA GLN A 525 16.40 18.33 29.79
C GLN A 525 16.51 19.56 28.87
N LEU A 526 15.70 19.62 27.80
CA LEU A 526 15.62 20.78 26.91
C LEU A 526 15.01 22.01 27.58
N LEU A 527 13.96 21.84 28.38
CA LEU A 527 13.36 22.91 29.19
C LEU A 527 14.38 23.47 30.19
N ASP A 528 15.02 22.60 30.96
CA ASP A 528 16.10 22.97 31.88
C ASP A 528 17.21 23.75 31.17
N LEU A 529 17.64 23.30 29.99
CA LEU A 529 18.69 23.97 29.21
C LEU A 529 18.26 25.36 28.74
N ILE A 530 17.03 25.53 28.24
CA ILE A 530 16.49 26.84 27.82
C ILE A 530 16.42 27.81 29.01
N ILE A 531 16.09 27.32 30.20
CA ILE A 531 16.02 28.10 31.45
C ILE A 531 17.42 28.45 31.98
N GLN A 532 18.40 27.54 31.84
CA GLN A 532 19.75 27.68 32.37
C GLN A 532 20.75 28.39 31.44
N LEU A 533 20.46 28.53 30.14
CA LEU A 533 21.35 29.18 29.15
C LEU A 533 21.22 30.72 28.90
N PRO A 534 20.54 31.58 29.69
CA PRO A 534 20.67 33.04 29.53
C PRO A 534 22.01 33.57 30.10
N VAL A 535 23.14 33.02 29.66
CA VAL A 535 24.49 33.28 30.18
C VAL A 535 25.10 34.60 29.66
N SER A 536 24.58 35.12 28.53
CA SER A 536 25.12 36.29 27.83
C SER A 536 24.02 37.28 27.46
N SER A 537 24.31 38.57 27.55
CA SER A 537 23.35 39.63 27.22
C SER A 537 23.01 39.76 25.73
N ARG A 538 23.66 38.96 24.87
CA ARG A 538 23.50 38.92 23.42
C ARG A 538 22.51 37.87 22.91
N VAL A 539 22.11 36.91 23.74
CA VAL A 539 21.27 35.78 23.30
C VAL A 539 19.82 36.00 23.74
N LYS A 540 18.88 35.75 22.82
CA LYS A 540 17.44 35.71 23.08
C LYS A 540 16.81 34.44 22.49
N TRP A 541 15.75 33.96 23.13
CA TRP A 541 15.01 32.75 22.76
C TRP A 541 13.56 33.10 22.42
N ILE A 542 13.00 32.42 21.42
CA ILE A 542 11.55 32.34 21.16
C ILE A 542 11.15 30.87 21.15
N VAL A 543 10.14 30.49 21.93
CA VAL A 543 9.61 29.11 21.95
C VAL A 543 8.09 29.12 21.81
N SER A 544 7.52 28.16 21.08
CA SER A 544 6.07 27.93 21.04
C SER A 544 5.69 26.60 21.67
N SER A 545 4.50 26.55 22.29
CA SER A 545 3.93 25.29 22.79
C SER A 545 2.40 25.31 22.88
N ARG A 546 1.80 24.14 23.06
CA ARG A 546 0.46 23.95 23.65
C ARG A 546 0.46 24.35 25.14
N ASN A 547 -0.74 24.55 25.68
CA ASN A 547 -0.99 24.82 27.11
C ASN A 547 -0.85 23.53 27.96
N TRP A 548 0.31 22.87 27.92
CA TRP A 548 0.58 21.66 28.71
C TRP A 548 1.11 22.04 30.11
N PRO A 549 0.49 21.56 31.22
CA PRO A 549 0.88 21.94 32.58
C PRO A 549 2.37 21.74 32.87
N HIS A 550 2.96 20.61 32.46
CA HIS A 550 4.39 20.34 32.65
C HIS A 550 5.29 21.40 31.99
N ILE A 551 4.92 21.93 30.82
CA ILE A 551 5.71 22.96 30.12
C ILE A 551 5.49 24.32 30.80
N GLU A 552 4.26 24.62 31.22
CA GLU A 552 3.95 25.85 31.96
C GLU A 552 4.67 25.90 33.32
N GLU A 553 4.62 24.81 34.10
CA GLU A 553 5.30 24.68 35.40
C GLU A 553 6.83 24.85 35.29
N HIS A 554 7.47 24.28 34.28
CA HIS A 554 8.92 24.46 34.07
C HIS A 554 9.24 25.88 33.59
N LEU A 555 8.54 26.38 32.56
CA LEU A 555 8.84 27.71 32.02
C LEU A 555 8.44 28.84 32.99
N ASP A 556 7.53 28.64 33.94
CA ASP A 556 7.21 29.60 35.02
C ASP A 556 8.36 29.78 36.05
N ILE A 557 9.38 28.92 36.03
CA ILE A 557 10.62 29.10 36.83
C ILE A 557 11.55 30.17 36.22
N ALA A 558 11.47 30.44 34.91
CA ALA A 558 12.35 31.39 34.23
C ALA A 558 12.04 32.85 34.60
N THR A 559 13.00 33.54 35.21
CA THR A 559 12.85 34.91 35.76
C THR A 559 12.90 36.02 34.71
N GLN A 560 13.52 35.79 33.55
CA GLN A 560 13.73 36.78 32.47
C GLN A 560 12.89 36.44 31.22
N LYS A 561 11.57 36.28 31.40
CA LYS A 561 10.66 35.87 30.33
C LYS A 561 9.50 36.83 30.07
N VAL A 562 8.94 36.74 28.87
CA VAL A 562 7.66 37.32 28.48
C VAL A 562 6.76 36.22 27.90
N ARG A 563 5.49 36.16 28.32
CA ARG A 563 4.54 35.10 27.93
C ARG A 563 3.40 35.69 27.09
N LEU A 564 3.48 35.48 25.78
CA LEU A 564 2.47 35.91 24.82
C LEU A 564 1.43 34.80 24.63
N CYS A 565 0.17 35.08 24.94
CA CYS A 565 -0.91 34.09 24.99
C CYS A 565 -1.90 34.27 23.84
N LEU A 566 -1.96 33.31 22.90
CA LEU A 566 -2.87 33.31 21.75
C LEU A 566 -4.32 32.88 22.10
N GLU A 567 -4.65 32.78 23.38
CA GLU A 567 -6.02 32.57 23.87
C GLU A 567 -6.75 33.88 24.20
N LEU A 568 -6.03 35.02 24.26
CA LEU A 568 -6.56 36.32 24.67
C LEU A 568 -6.46 37.40 23.57
N ASN A 569 -6.36 36.98 22.30
CA ASN A 569 -6.08 37.85 21.15
C ASN A 569 -7.23 37.93 20.14
N GLU A 570 -8.50 37.86 20.59
CA GLU A 570 -9.70 37.90 19.72
C GLU A 570 -9.66 39.08 18.73
N SER A 571 -9.27 40.27 19.19
CA SER A 571 -9.09 41.46 18.36
C SER A 571 -8.04 41.27 17.27
N SER A 572 -6.89 40.65 17.58
CA SER A 572 -5.80 40.40 16.63
C SER A 572 -6.13 39.30 15.62
N ILE A 573 -6.77 38.20 16.04
CA ILE A 573 -7.25 37.17 15.13
C ILE A 573 -8.34 37.76 14.22
N SER A 574 -9.29 38.50 14.78
CA SER A 574 -10.31 39.21 14.00
C SER A 574 -9.69 40.19 13.01
N HIS A 575 -8.63 40.91 13.38
CA HIS A 575 -7.89 41.80 12.49
C HIS A 575 -7.19 41.05 11.35
N ALA A 576 -6.45 39.97 11.65
CA ALA A 576 -5.76 39.15 10.66
C ALA A 576 -6.73 38.46 9.69
N VAL A 577 -7.83 37.90 10.22
CA VAL A 577 -8.91 37.30 9.41
C VAL A 577 -9.60 38.37 8.56
N ARG A 578 -9.87 39.57 9.09
CA ARG A 578 -10.43 40.69 8.32
C ARG A 578 -9.50 41.15 7.22
N ILE A 579 -8.18 41.19 7.45
CA ILE A 579 -7.20 41.52 6.40
C ILE A 579 -7.16 40.41 5.34
N TYR A 580 -7.13 39.14 5.71
CA TYR A 580 -7.17 38.03 4.75
C TYR A 580 -8.44 38.06 3.89
N ILE A 581 -9.59 38.31 4.50
CA ILE A 581 -10.88 38.52 3.81
C ILE A 581 -10.80 39.74 2.88
N GLN A 582 -10.32 40.89 3.37
CA GLN A 582 -10.19 42.11 2.56
C GLN A 582 -9.27 41.90 1.36
N TYR A 583 -8.12 41.23 1.54
CA TYR A 583 -7.19 40.86 0.48
C TYR A 583 -7.85 39.98 -0.59
N LYS A 584 -8.55 38.89 -0.19
CA LYS A 584 -9.29 38.04 -1.14
C LYS A 584 -10.44 38.78 -1.83
N VAL A 585 -11.14 39.67 -1.12
CA VAL A 585 -12.22 40.53 -1.67
C VAL A 585 -11.68 41.54 -2.68
N ASP A 586 -10.54 42.19 -2.42
CA ASP A 586 -9.94 43.16 -3.34
C ASP A 586 -9.42 42.50 -4.61
N GLN A 587 -8.87 41.28 -4.53
CA GLN A 587 -8.49 40.50 -5.71
C GLN A 587 -9.72 40.11 -6.55
N LEU A 588 -10.80 39.62 -5.92
CA LEU A 588 -12.09 39.38 -6.59
C LEU A 588 -12.67 40.65 -7.23
N ALA A 589 -12.55 41.81 -6.58
CA ALA A 589 -13.01 43.09 -7.11
C ALA A 589 -12.21 43.56 -8.33
N ARG A 590 -10.88 43.35 -8.35
CA ARG A 590 -10.00 43.63 -9.50
C ARG A 590 -10.39 42.77 -10.71
N LEU A 591 -10.54 41.45 -10.51
CA LEU A 591 -10.97 40.51 -11.54
C LEU A 591 -12.30 40.94 -12.18
N LYS A 592 -13.34 41.16 -11.37
CA LYS A 592 -14.66 41.57 -11.88
C LYS A 592 -14.62 42.92 -12.60
N ARG A 593 -13.81 43.88 -12.14
CA ARG A 593 -13.65 45.19 -12.79
C ARG A 593 -12.92 45.08 -14.14
N SER A 594 -11.89 44.25 -14.26
CA SER A 594 -11.19 44.01 -15.53
C SER A 594 -12.10 43.38 -16.57
N LEU A 595 -12.87 42.36 -16.20
CA LEU A 595 -13.88 41.74 -17.06
C LEU A 595 -14.94 42.76 -17.52
N GLN A 596 -15.50 43.55 -16.60
CA GLN A 596 -16.52 44.57 -16.93
C GLN A 596 -16.02 45.67 -17.88
N ILE A 597 -14.75 46.06 -17.80
CA ILE A 597 -14.16 47.01 -18.76
C ILE A 597 -14.07 46.35 -20.14
N MET A 598 -13.52 45.13 -20.21
CA MET A 598 -13.38 44.41 -21.47
C MET A 598 -14.73 44.13 -22.15
N SER A 599 -15.76 43.65 -21.43
CA SER A 599 -17.10 43.42 -22.00
C SER A 599 -17.78 44.68 -22.56
N ARG A 600 -17.35 45.88 -22.13
CA ARG A 600 -17.89 47.17 -22.60
C ARG A 600 -17.11 47.79 -23.75
N THR A 601 -15.86 47.35 -23.96
CA THR A 601 -14.93 47.93 -24.94
C THR A 601 -14.63 47.00 -26.11
N LEU A 602 -14.58 45.68 -25.88
CA LEU A 602 -14.20 44.69 -26.87
C LEU A 602 -15.37 44.35 -27.82
N GLN A 603 -15.17 44.69 -29.10
CA GLN A 603 -16.10 44.44 -30.21
C GLN A 603 -15.32 44.00 -31.45
N ARG A 604 -15.97 43.31 -32.38
CA ARG A 604 -15.37 42.87 -33.64
C ARG A 604 -14.90 44.05 -34.50
N ASN A 605 -13.69 43.93 -35.05
CA ASN A 605 -13.00 44.94 -35.86
C ASN A 605 -12.90 46.29 -35.14
N ILE A 606 -12.31 46.28 -33.94
CA ILE A 606 -12.28 47.41 -33.00
C ILE A 606 -11.57 48.66 -33.57
N TYR A 607 -10.59 48.48 -34.45
CA TYR A 607 -9.89 49.56 -35.16
C TYR A 607 -10.45 49.84 -36.57
N ARG A 608 -11.51 49.13 -37.00
CA ARG A 608 -12.14 49.27 -38.34
C ARG A 608 -11.17 49.08 -39.52
N LEU A 609 -10.33 48.06 -39.42
CA LEU A 609 -9.43 47.64 -40.48
C LEU A 609 -10.23 47.18 -41.72
N ASN A 610 -9.78 47.58 -42.91
CA ASN A 610 -10.46 47.30 -44.17
C ASN A 610 -10.08 45.93 -44.79
N ASP A 611 -8.98 45.34 -44.34
CA ASP A 611 -8.45 44.05 -44.83
C ASP A 611 -8.15 43.14 -43.62
N PRO A 612 -8.72 41.92 -43.54
CA PRO A 612 -8.46 40.99 -42.44
C PRO A 612 -7.07 40.34 -42.49
N GLY A 613 -6.28 40.56 -43.54
CA GLY A 613 -4.90 40.07 -43.69
C GLY A 613 -3.80 41.09 -43.34
N LEU A 614 -4.15 42.27 -42.82
CA LEU A 614 -3.18 43.35 -42.59
C LEU A 614 -2.15 42.99 -41.49
N PRO A 615 -0.83 43.06 -41.76
CA PRO A 615 0.20 42.85 -40.74
C PRO A 615 0.12 43.87 -39.60
N THR A 616 0.36 43.42 -38.36
CA THR A 616 0.14 44.24 -37.16
C THR A 616 1.09 45.42 -37.03
N ASP A 617 2.29 45.33 -37.60
CA ASP A 617 3.27 46.43 -37.71
C ASP A 617 2.78 47.57 -38.62
N GLN A 618 1.73 47.34 -39.40
CA GLN A 618 1.11 48.30 -40.32
C GLN A 618 -0.24 48.84 -39.79
N VAL A 619 -0.67 48.41 -38.59
CA VAL A 619 -1.89 48.88 -37.92
C VAL A 619 -1.59 50.19 -37.16
N THR A 620 -2.18 51.30 -37.60
CA THR A 620 -2.12 52.57 -36.86
C THR A 620 -3.30 52.70 -35.88
N PRO A 621 -3.07 53.07 -34.60
CA PRO A 621 -4.17 53.35 -33.67
C PRO A 621 -5.04 54.52 -34.15
N PRO A 622 -6.38 54.40 -34.13
CA PRO A 622 -7.28 55.52 -34.35
C PRO A 622 -7.27 56.47 -33.13
N ASP A 623 -7.63 57.73 -33.35
CA ASP A 623 -7.77 58.74 -32.29
C ASP A 623 -9.26 59.07 -32.07
N PRO A 624 -9.82 58.90 -30.85
CA PRO A 624 -9.20 58.34 -29.64
C PRO A 624 -9.04 56.81 -29.71
N ASP A 625 -7.94 56.29 -29.14
CA ASP A 625 -7.66 54.84 -29.07
C ASP A 625 -8.72 54.12 -28.21
N PRO A 626 -9.58 53.25 -28.79
CA PRO A 626 -10.61 52.53 -28.03
C PRO A 626 -10.02 51.47 -27.09
N LEU A 627 -8.81 50.97 -27.36
CA LEU A 627 -8.13 49.97 -26.53
C LEU A 627 -7.35 50.58 -25.37
N ALA A 628 -7.10 51.90 -25.35
CA ALA A 628 -6.35 52.56 -24.28
C ALA A 628 -6.92 52.28 -22.87
N ALA A 629 -8.25 52.25 -22.73
CA ALA A 629 -8.92 51.95 -21.47
C ALA A 629 -8.94 50.44 -21.11
N ALA A 630 -8.83 49.55 -22.10
CA ALA A 630 -8.90 48.10 -21.92
C ALA A 630 -7.52 47.41 -21.84
N ARG A 631 -6.45 48.05 -22.33
CA ARG A 631 -5.09 47.49 -22.50
C ARG A 631 -4.58 46.70 -21.29
N TYR A 632 -4.63 47.29 -20.09
CA TYR A 632 -4.21 46.61 -18.85
C TYR A 632 -5.04 45.36 -18.55
N SER A 633 -6.37 45.46 -18.69
CA SER A 633 -7.29 44.37 -18.43
C SER A 633 -7.10 43.23 -19.43
N CYS A 634 -6.82 43.53 -20.70
CA CYS A 634 -6.59 42.53 -21.74
C CYS A 634 -5.40 41.61 -21.43
N ILE A 635 -4.36 42.13 -20.77
CA ILE A 635 -3.15 41.35 -20.45
C ILE A 635 -3.33 40.58 -19.14
N HIS A 636 -3.75 41.26 -18.05
CA HIS A 636 -3.57 40.73 -16.70
C HIS A 636 -4.80 40.07 -16.05
N TRP A 637 -5.98 40.09 -16.67
CA TRP A 637 -7.19 39.55 -16.03
C TRP A 637 -7.08 38.07 -15.64
N VAL A 638 -6.29 37.29 -16.39
CA VAL A 638 -6.00 35.87 -16.11
C VAL A 638 -5.01 35.70 -14.96
N ASP A 639 -4.06 36.62 -14.78
CA ASP A 639 -3.14 36.60 -13.63
C ASP A 639 -3.93 36.88 -12.34
N HIS A 640 -4.78 37.92 -12.35
CA HIS A 640 -5.70 38.21 -11.24
C HIS A 640 -6.62 37.02 -10.93
N LEU A 641 -7.08 36.29 -11.96
CA LEU A 641 -7.86 35.06 -11.78
C LEU A 641 -7.06 33.93 -11.12
N ALA A 642 -5.79 33.75 -11.51
CA ALA A 642 -4.90 32.73 -10.94
C ALA A 642 -4.63 32.98 -9.44
N GLU A 643 -4.43 34.25 -9.05
CA GLU A 643 -4.25 34.68 -7.65
C GLU A 643 -5.54 34.55 -6.81
N CYS A 644 -6.72 34.54 -7.45
CA CYS A 644 -8.02 34.43 -6.78
C CYS A 644 -8.40 33.03 -6.29
N LYS A 645 -7.62 31.96 -6.54
CA LYS A 645 -8.03 30.58 -6.19
C LYS A 645 -8.49 30.45 -4.72
N PRO A 646 -9.68 29.85 -4.45
CA PRO A 646 -10.14 29.52 -3.10
C PRO A 646 -9.69 28.11 -2.70
N ASP A 647 -9.68 27.85 -1.38
CA ASP A 647 -9.63 26.49 -0.84
C ASP A 647 -10.98 25.76 -1.05
N GLU A 648 -10.97 24.43 -1.01
CA GLU A 648 -11.93 23.53 -1.68
C GLU A 648 -13.37 23.49 -1.15
N GLN A 649 -13.79 24.41 -0.25
CA GLN A 649 -15.08 24.34 0.45
C GLN A 649 -16.03 25.52 0.26
N VAL A 650 -15.75 26.49 -0.63
CA VAL A 650 -16.68 27.60 -0.92
C VAL A 650 -17.00 27.73 -2.41
N GLN A 651 -18.20 27.28 -2.80
CA GLN A 651 -18.72 27.48 -4.16
C GLN A 651 -19.18 28.93 -4.37
N TYR A 652 -18.63 29.59 -5.39
CA TYR A 652 -19.06 30.91 -5.87
C TYR A 652 -19.71 30.81 -7.25
N ASP A 653 -20.80 31.55 -7.48
CA ASP A 653 -21.54 31.57 -8.74
C ASP A 653 -20.74 32.13 -9.94
N ASP A 654 -19.70 32.92 -9.70
CA ASP A 654 -18.87 33.54 -10.75
C ASP A 654 -18.15 32.52 -11.65
N PHE A 655 -17.97 31.28 -11.17
CA PHE A 655 -17.25 30.18 -11.83
C PHE A 655 -18.18 29.11 -12.44
N ARG A 656 -19.51 29.26 -12.35
CA ARG A 656 -20.49 28.32 -12.91
C ARG A 656 -20.82 28.66 -14.38
N ASP A 657 -21.46 27.74 -15.10
CA ASP A 657 -22.14 28.04 -16.38
C ASP A 657 -23.09 29.24 -16.20
N GLY A 658 -23.03 30.24 -17.09
CA GLY A 658 -23.74 31.50 -16.96
C GLY A 658 -23.11 32.52 -15.99
N GLY A 659 -22.00 32.17 -15.33
CA GLY A 659 -21.20 33.08 -14.50
C GLY A 659 -20.53 34.21 -15.31
N ILE A 660 -19.90 35.16 -14.61
CA ILE A 660 -19.32 36.36 -15.26
C ILE A 660 -18.16 36.00 -16.21
N ILE A 661 -17.38 34.96 -15.91
CA ILE A 661 -16.21 34.58 -16.71
C ILE A 661 -16.64 33.76 -17.93
N ASP A 662 -17.54 32.79 -17.73
CA ASP A 662 -18.18 32.04 -18.81
C ASP A 662 -18.89 32.98 -19.82
N SER A 663 -19.65 33.95 -19.30
CA SER A 663 -20.28 34.99 -20.12
C SER A 663 -19.24 35.83 -20.89
N PHE A 664 -18.14 36.23 -20.27
CA PHE A 664 -17.09 36.98 -20.98
C PHE A 664 -16.46 36.16 -22.10
N LEU A 665 -16.15 34.88 -21.84
CA LEU A 665 -15.54 33.99 -22.83
C LEU A 665 -16.48 33.72 -24.01
N ARG A 666 -17.76 33.36 -23.76
CA ARG A 666 -18.74 33.08 -24.84
C ARG A 666 -18.98 34.27 -25.76
N TRP A 667 -18.97 35.50 -25.24
CA TRP A 667 -19.36 36.70 -26.00
C TRP A 667 -18.19 37.59 -26.47
N HIS A 668 -17.01 37.54 -25.83
CA HIS A 668 -15.90 38.45 -26.12
C HIS A 668 -14.52 37.79 -26.33
N TYR A 669 -14.36 36.47 -26.21
CA TYR A 669 -13.06 35.79 -26.37
C TYR A 669 -12.34 36.11 -27.70
N LEU A 670 -13.04 36.05 -28.84
CA LEU A 670 -12.43 36.38 -30.14
C LEU A 670 -12.09 37.88 -30.25
N HIS A 671 -12.90 38.76 -29.66
CA HIS A 671 -12.64 40.20 -29.60
C HIS A 671 -11.43 40.53 -28.69
N TRP A 672 -11.18 39.72 -27.66
CA TRP A 672 -10.02 39.81 -26.78
C TRP A 672 -8.73 39.37 -27.49
N LEU A 673 -8.77 38.29 -28.30
CA LEU A 673 -7.64 37.87 -29.13
C LEU A 673 -7.35 38.87 -30.26
N GLU A 674 -8.38 39.45 -30.88
CA GLU A 674 -8.24 40.56 -31.84
C GLU A 674 -7.51 41.76 -31.20
N ALA A 675 -7.95 42.17 -30.00
CA ALA A 675 -7.32 43.24 -29.25
C ALA A 675 -5.88 42.93 -28.82
N LEU A 676 -5.59 41.72 -28.34
CA LEU A 676 -4.24 41.30 -27.98
C LEU A 676 -3.30 41.24 -29.19
N SER A 677 -3.80 40.81 -30.35
CA SER A 677 -3.06 40.89 -31.61
C SER A 677 -2.69 42.33 -31.93
N ILE A 678 -3.66 43.24 -31.96
CA ILE A 678 -3.47 44.69 -32.23
C ILE A 678 -2.51 45.36 -31.20
N LEU A 679 -2.51 44.89 -29.95
CA LEU A 679 -1.61 45.37 -28.89
C LEU A 679 -0.20 44.76 -28.95
N GLY A 680 0.06 43.83 -29.87
CA GLY A 680 1.32 43.08 -29.99
C GLY A 680 1.52 41.97 -28.94
N GLY A 681 0.58 41.79 -28.02
CA GLY A 681 0.66 40.86 -26.89
C GLY A 681 0.09 39.47 -27.17
N ILE A 682 0.31 38.93 -28.37
CA ILE A 682 -0.29 37.64 -28.76
C ILE A 682 0.37 36.45 -28.05
N SER A 683 1.66 36.56 -27.73
CA SER A 683 2.42 35.63 -26.87
C SER A 683 1.84 35.56 -25.45
N GLU A 684 1.54 36.72 -24.88
CA GLU A 684 0.91 36.91 -23.58
C GLU A 684 -0.51 36.36 -23.62
N GLY A 685 -1.23 36.54 -24.73
CA GLY A 685 -2.51 35.87 -25.01
C GLY A 685 -2.42 34.35 -25.00
N ILE A 686 -1.41 33.76 -25.63
CA ILE A 686 -1.19 32.30 -25.64
C ILE A 686 -0.86 31.78 -24.23
N LEU A 687 0.00 32.49 -23.49
CA LEU A 687 0.29 32.16 -22.08
C LEU A 687 -0.94 32.34 -21.18
N ALA A 688 -1.77 33.35 -21.43
CA ALA A 688 -3.03 33.57 -20.73
C ALA A 688 -4.07 32.48 -21.07
N MET A 689 -4.16 32.03 -22.32
CA MET A 689 -5.00 30.89 -22.71
C MET A 689 -4.54 29.60 -22.06
N SER A 690 -3.23 29.33 -22.01
CA SER A 690 -2.67 28.17 -21.31
C SER A 690 -2.90 28.22 -19.78
N LYS A 691 -2.83 29.41 -19.18
CA LYS A 691 -3.21 29.62 -17.77
C LYS A 691 -4.71 29.41 -17.56
N LEU A 692 -5.57 29.92 -18.43
CA LEU A 692 -7.03 29.74 -18.39
C LEU A 692 -7.40 28.27 -18.50
N ASP A 693 -6.79 27.53 -19.43
CA ASP A 693 -6.97 26.09 -19.59
C ASP A 693 -6.64 25.36 -18.27
N ARG A 694 -5.46 25.62 -17.69
CA ARG A 694 -5.04 25.10 -16.37
C ARG A 694 -5.79 25.68 -15.15
N ILE A 695 -6.83 26.50 -15.36
CA ILE A 695 -7.70 27.07 -14.31
C ILE A 695 -9.16 26.61 -14.49
N PHE A 696 -9.61 26.43 -15.74
CA PHE A 696 -10.96 26.01 -16.11
C PHE A 696 -11.07 24.56 -16.56
N GLN A 697 -9.95 23.83 -16.68
CA GLN A 697 -9.95 22.38 -16.59
C GLN A 697 -10.76 21.97 -15.33
N PRO A 698 -11.91 21.28 -15.47
CA PRO A 698 -12.41 20.50 -14.36
C PRO A 698 -11.35 19.42 -14.06
N ALA A 699 -11.19 19.04 -12.79
CA ALA A 699 -10.27 17.97 -12.42
C ALA A 699 -10.85 16.60 -12.86
N VAL A 700 -10.66 16.28 -14.14
CA VAL A 700 -11.13 15.07 -14.84
C VAL A 700 -10.18 14.85 -16.03
N GLU A 701 -9.64 13.64 -16.19
CA GLU A 701 -8.88 13.32 -17.40
C GLU A 701 -9.78 13.15 -18.64
N HIS A 702 -9.24 13.40 -19.82
CA HIS A 702 -10.02 13.42 -21.06
C HIS A 702 -10.36 12.01 -21.56
N ASN A 703 -11.63 11.77 -21.89
CA ASN A 703 -12.05 11.37 -23.27
C ASN A 703 -13.57 11.19 -23.48
N TRP A 704 -14.45 11.87 -22.71
CA TRP A 704 -15.67 11.18 -22.28
C TRP A 704 -17.07 11.68 -22.70
N SER A 705 -17.86 10.75 -23.30
CA SER A 705 -19.22 10.89 -23.88
C SER A 705 -20.01 9.56 -23.82
N ALA A 706 -21.30 9.53 -24.19
CA ALA A 706 -22.17 8.41 -23.82
C ALA A 706 -23.50 8.29 -24.62
N CYS A 707 -24.14 7.13 -24.46
CA CYS A 707 -25.57 6.93 -24.21
C CYS A 707 -26.63 6.90 -25.35
N LEU A 708 -27.22 5.70 -25.56
CA LEU A 708 -28.41 5.41 -26.37
C LEU A 708 -29.55 4.66 -25.64
N SER A 709 -29.43 3.38 -25.17
CA SER A 709 -30.61 2.52 -24.90
C SER A 709 -30.72 1.34 -23.80
N THR A 710 -31.60 1.41 -22.74
CA THR A 710 -32.16 0.47 -21.63
C THR A 710 -33.65 -0.07 -21.65
N PHE A 711 -34.16 -1.08 -20.89
CA PHE A 711 -35.62 -1.53 -20.80
C PHE A 711 -36.60 -0.81 -19.79
N GLU A 712 -37.97 -0.68 -19.98
CA GLU A 712 -39.06 -0.22 -19.00
C GLU A 712 -40.09 -1.31 -18.56
N GLY A 713 -40.53 -1.30 -17.28
CA GLY A 713 -41.82 -1.90 -16.86
C GLY A 713 -42.17 -2.34 -15.41
N HIS A 714 -41.32 -2.36 -14.36
CA HIS A 714 -41.61 -3.08 -13.07
C HIS A 714 -41.88 -2.22 -11.81
N GLY A 715 -42.81 -2.65 -10.93
CA GLY A 715 -43.45 -1.83 -9.86
C GLY A 715 -43.17 -2.08 -8.34
N SER A 716 -42.16 -2.87 -7.94
CA SER A 716 -41.59 -3.07 -6.58
C SER A 716 -40.38 -4.03 -6.67
N LEU A 717 -39.27 -3.81 -5.95
CA LEU A 717 -37.87 -4.22 -6.27
C LEU A 717 -37.50 -5.47 -7.11
N VAL A 718 -36.67 -5.34 -8.16
CA VAL A 718 -35.85 -6.50 -8.59
C VAL A 718 -34.91 -6.91 -7.45
N ILE A 719 -34.85 -8.20 -7.14
CA ILE A 719 -33.79 -8.75 -6.27
C ILE A 719 -33.16 -10.05 -6.81
N SER A 720 -33.50 -10.42 -8.04
CA SER A 720 -32.85 -11.52 -8.76
C SER A 720 -32.95 -11.27 -10.27
N VAL A 721 -31.85 -11.55 -10.99
CA VAL A 721 -31.80 -11.49 -12.45
C VAL A 721 -31.14 -12.74 -13.00
N ALA A 722 -31.59 -13.21 -14.14
CA ALA A 722 -30.98 -14.32 -14.88
C ALA A 722 -30.92 -13.98 -16.37
N PHE A 723 -29.85 -14.41 -17.04
CA PHE A 723 -29.77 -14.47 -18.50
C PHE A 723 -30.25 -15.83 -19.00
N SER A 724 -30.82 -15.85 -20.20
CA SER A 724 -31.06 -17.12 -20.90
C SER A 724 -29.73 -17.74 -21.35
N PRO A 725 -29.65 -19.08 -21.54
CA PRO A 725 -28.39 -19.77 -21.84
C PRO A 725 -27.73 -19.36 -23.17
N ASP A 726 -28.52 -18.83 -24.10
CA ASP A 726 -28.09 -18.27 -25.39
C ASP A 726 -27.78 -16.75 -25.32
N GLY A 727 -27.90 -16.14 -24.14
CA GLY A 727 -27.80 -14.70 -23.93
C GLY A 727 -28.94 -13.87 -24.52
N SER A 728 -29.89 -14.48 -25.26
CA SER A 728 -30.86 -13.78 -26.11
C SER A 728 -32.00 -13.08 -25.36
N ARG A 729 -32.22 -13.42 -24.09
CA ARG A 729 -33.26 -12.86 -23.22
C ARG A 729 -32.76 -12.67 -21.78
N VAL A 730 -33.42 -11.77 -21.06
CA VAL A 730 -33.18 -11.52 -19.62
C VAL A 730 -34.47 -11.75 -18.85
N ALA A 731 -34.39 -12.30 -17.64
CA ALA A 731 -35.50 -12.45 -16.71
C ALA A 731 -35.19 -11.68 -15.42
N SER A 732 -36.16 -10.89 -14.95
CA SER A 732 -36.04 -10.09 -13.71
C SER A 732 -37.14 -10.47 -12.70
N GLY A 733 -36.71 -10.93 -11.52
CA GLY A 733 -37.56 -11.31 -10.39
C GLY A 733 -37.71 -10.16 -9.41
N SER A 734 -38.96 -9.77 -9.15
CA SER A 734 -39.33 -8.44 -8.68
C SER A 734 -40.36 -8.46 -7.53
N TRP A 735 -40.19 -7.61 -6.52
CA TRP A 735 -41.15 -7.39 -5.44
C TRP A 735 -42.51 -6.87 -5.96
N ASP A 736 -42.64 -6.50 -7.24
CA ASP A 736 -43.85 -5.99 -7.91
C ASP A 736 -44.91 -7.05 -8.18
N HIS A 737 -44.68 -8.27 -7.68
CA HIS A 737 -45.58 -9.40 -7.86
C HIS A 737 -45.67 -9.85 -9.33
N THR A 738 -44.67 -9.48 -10.15
CA THR A 738 -44.48 -9.95 -11.52
C THR A 738 -43.05 -10.44 -11.72
N VAL A 739 -42.86 -11.18 -12.81
CA VAL A 739 -41.55 -11.36 -13.44
C VAL A 739 -41.63 -10.68 -14.80
N LYS A 740 -40.52 -10.25 -15.39
CA LYS A 740 -40.54 -9.76 -16.78
C LYS A 740 -39.44 -10.38 -17.59
N VAL A 741 -39.76 -10.71 -18.85
CA VAL A 741 -38.85 -11.27 -19.84
C VAL A 741 -38.59 -10.22 -20.90
N TRP A 742 -37.31 -10.02 -21.17
CA TRP A 742 -36.80 -8.96 -22.02
C TRP A 742 -36.03 -9.54 -23.18
N ASP A 743 -36.15 -8.92 -24.34
CA ASP A 743 -35.26 -9.19 -25.46
C ASP A 743 -33.83 -8.73 -25.12
N ALA A 744 -32.79 -9.45 -25.54
CA ALA A 744 -31.40 -9.11 -25.22
C ALA A 744 -30.64 -8.30 -26.28
N ALA A 745 -31.26 -7.90 -27.40
CA ALA A 745 -30.69 -6.92 -28.33
C ALA A 745 -31.45 -5.57 -28.35
N THR A 746 -32.77 -5.62 -28.55
CA THR A 746 -33.71 -4.48 -28.74
C THR A 746 -34.44 -4.00 -27.49
N GLY A 747 -34.51 -4.81 -26.44
CA GLY A 747 -34.87 -4.39 -25.08
C GLY A 747 -36.32 -3.99 -24.85
N ALA A 748 -37.20 -4.34 -25.78
CA ALA A 748 -38.61 -4.42 -25.49
C ALA A 748 -38.87 -5.38 -24.32
N CYS A 749 -39.89 -5.06 -23.51
CA CYS A 749 -40.58 -6.08 -22.72
C CYS A 749 -41.19 -7.07 -23.70
N LEU A 750 -40.62 -8.26 -23.84
CA LEU A 750 -41.23 -9.34 -24.62
C LEU A 750 -42.45 -9.89 -23.90
N SER A 751 -42.41 -9.91 -22.57
CA SER A 751 -43.50 -10.38 -21.74
C SER A 751 -43.43 -9.81 -20.32
N THR A 752 -44.56 -9.29 -19.84
CA THR A 752 -44.78 -9.18 -18.40
C THR A 752 -45.53 -10.42 -17.92
N LEU A 753 -44.98 -11.04 -16.88
CA LEU A 753 -45.45 -12.26 -16.26
C LEU A 753 -46.20 -11.88 -14.98
N GLU A 754 -47.41 -11.34 -15.15
CA GLU A 754 -48.26 -10.93 -14.03
C GLU A 754 -48.91 -12.15 -13.37
N GLY A 755 -48.96 -12.19 -12.04
CA GLY A 755 -49.74 -13.20 -11.32
C GLY A 755 -49.16 -13.74 -10.03
N HIS A 756 -48.01 -13.27 -9.55
CA HIS A 756 -47.68 -13.39 -8.12
C HIS A 756 -48.55 -12.42 -7.31
N GLY A 757 -48.75 -12.71 -6.03
CA GLY A 757 -49.53 -11.88 -5.10
C GLY A 757 -48.67 -11.06 -4.13
N ASP A 758 -47.38 -11.35 -4.05
CA ASP A 758 -46.40 -10.68 -3.19
C ASP A 758 -44.98 -10.83 -3.81
N TRP A 759 -43.94 -10.36 -3.13
CA TRP A 759 -42.60 -10.13 -3.66
C TRP A 759 -41.87 -11.35 -4.27
N VAL A 760 -41.41 -11.29 -5.53
CA VAL A 760 -40.57 -12.35 -6.12
C VAL A 760 -39.11 -12.21 -5.65
N TYR A 761 -38.57 -13.25 -5.00
CA TYR A 761 -37.21 -13.28 -4.44
C TYR A 761 -36.15 -13.84 -5.38
N SER A 762 -36.50 -14.80 -6.23
CA SER A 762 -35.53 -15.55 -7.04
C SER A 762 -36.10 -15.90 -8.41
N VAL A 763 -35.30 -15.76 -9.47
CA VAL A 763 -35.62 -16.20 -10.83
C VAL A 763 -34.51 -17.00 -11.47
N ALA A 764 -34.88 -17.94 -12.33
CA ALA A 764 -33.97 -18.73 -13.14
C ALA A 764 -34.55 -18.99 -14.55
N PHE A 765 -33.69 -19.14 -15.55
CA PHE A 765 -34.06 -19.72 -16.85
C PHE A 765 -33.85 -21.25 -16.84
N SER A 766 -34.62 -21.97 -17.66
CA SER A 766 -34.34 -23.37 -17.97
C SER A 766 -33.09 -23.49 -18.88
N PRO A 767 -32.37 -24.63 -18.88
CA PRO A 767 -31.14 -24.83 -19.67
C PRO A 767 -31.29 -24.77 -21.20
N ASP A 768 -32.52 -24.83 -21.70
CA ASP A 768 -32.90 -24.64 -23.11
C ASP A 768 -33.40 -23.20 -23.40
N GLY A 769 -33.47 -22.34 -22.38
CA GLY A 769 -34.06 -20.99 -22.47
C GLY A 769 -35.55 -20.96 -22.83
N SER A 770 -36.28 -22.08 -22.78
CA SER A 770 -37.71 -22.12 -23.13
C SER A 770 -38.62 -21.58 -22.03
N ARG A 771 -38.18 -21.67 -20.77
CA ARG A 771 -38.99 -21.36 -19.58
C ARG A 771 -38.23 -20.47 -18.59
N VAL A 772 -38.99 -19.70 -17.83
CA VAL A 772 -38.53 -18.97 -16.64
C VAL A 772 -39.25 -19.54 -15.43
N ALA A 773 -38.54 -19.63 -14.31
CA ALA A 773 -39.11 -19.96 -13.00
C ALA A 773 -38.93 -18.78 -12.04
N SER A 774 -39.87 -18.63 -11.10
CA SER A 774 -39.83 -17.57 -10.08
C SER A 774 -40.39 -18.02 -8.74
N GLY A 775 -39.67 -17.76 -7.64
CA GLY A 775 -40.15 -17.97 -6.27
C GLY A 775 -40.53 -16.66 -5.60
N SER A 776 -41.64 -16.63 -4.85
CA SER A 776 -42.18 -15.42 -4.23
C SER A 776 -42.52 -15.58 -2.74
N ARG A 777 -42.54 -14.43 -2.06
CA ARG A 777 -43.18 -14.14 -0.77
C ARG A 777 -44.59 -14.70 -0.63
N ASP A 778 -45.34 -14.80 -1.74
CA ASP A 778 -46.71 -15.30 -1.75
C ASP A 778 -46.85 -16.82 -1.48
N GLY A 779 -45.73 -17.54 -1.27
CA GLY A 779 -45.73 -18.98 -1.04
C GLY A 779 -45.95 -19.83 -2.31
N THR A 780 -45.89 -19.20 -3.49
CA THR A 780 -45.96 -19.89 -4.77
C THR A 780 -44.64 -19.80 -5.52
N VAL A 781 -44.42 -20.80 -6.36
CA VAL A 781 -43.45 -20.73 -7.45
C VAL A 781 -44.25 -20.66 -8.77
N LYS A 782 -43.77 -19.95 -9.78
CA LYS A 782 -44.44 -19.92 -11.09
C LYS A 782 -43.47 -20.28 -12.19
N VAL A 783 -43.96 -21.04 -13.16
CA VAL A 783 -43.23 -21.41 -14.38
C VAL A 783 -43.94 -20.76 -15.55
N TRP A 784 -43.15 -20.09 -16.38
CA TRP A 784 -43.61 -19.21 -17.44
C TRP A 784 -42.97 -19.61 -18.76
N ASP A 785 -43.72 -19.52 -19.84
CA ASP A 785 -43.18 -19.64 -21.19
C ASP A 785 -42.36 -18.39 -21.54
N ALA A 786 -41.09 -18.57 -21.84
CA ALA A 786 -40.15 -17.47 -21.99
C ALA A 786 -40.18 -16.78 -23.37
N ALA A 787 -41.15 -17.12 -24.23
CA ALA A 787 -41.35 -16.53 -25.56
C ALA A 787 -42.73 -15.86 -25.72
N THR A 788 -43.74 -16.33 -24.99
CA THR A 788 -45.13 -15.85 -25.04
C THR A 788 -45.60 -15.21 -23.74
N GLY A 789 -44.87 -15.41 -22.64
CA GLY A 789 -45.20 -14.87 -21.33
C GLY A 789 -46.33 -15.57 -20.58
N ALA A 790 -46.88 -16.64 -21.14
CA ALA A 790 -47.96 -17.39 -20.50
C ALA A 790 -47.47 -18.02 -19.18
N CYS A 791 -48.25 -17.90 -18.11
CA CYS A 791 -48.07 -18.73 -16.92
C CYS A 791 -48.42 -20.17 -17.30
N LEU A 792 -47.41 -21.02 -17.46
CA LEU A 792 -47.58 -22.44 -17.78
C LEU A 792 -48.04 -23.22 -16.54
N SER A 793 -47.61 -22.81 -15.35
CA SER A 793 -48.02 -23.40 -14.08
C SER A 793 -47.80 -22.43 -12.92
N THR A 794 -48.80 -22.30 -12.04
CA THR A 794 -48.59 -21.83 -10.66
C THR A 794 -48.44 -23.05 -9.76
N LEU A 795 -47.35 -23.08 -9.00
CA LEU A 795 -46.91 -24.17 -8.15
C LEU A 795 -47.25 -23.79 -6.71
N GLU A 796 -48.51 -24.02 -6.34
CA GLU A 796 -49.03 -23.72 -5.00
C GLU A 796 -48.62 -24.81 -4.01
N GLY A 797 -48.17 -24.42 -2.81
CA GLY A 797 -47.95 -25.37 -1.72
C GLY A 797 -46.80 -25.08 -0.76
N HIS A 798 -46.00 -24.02 -0.95
CA HIS A 798 -45.26 -23.44 0.18
C HIS A 798 -46.21 -22.55 1.01
N HIS A 799 -45.88 -22.36 2.29
CA HIS A 799 -46.75 -21.64 3.26
C HIS A 799 -46.15 -20.32 3.75
N ARG A 800 -44.98 -19.95 3.23
CA ARG A 800 -44.20 -18.73 3.49
C ARG A 800 -43.35 -18.41 2.26
N ASP A 801 -42.65 -17.29 2.36
CA ASP A 801 -41.71 -16.76 1.40
C ASP A 801 -40.80 -17.84 0.75
N VAL A 802 -40.76 -17.88 -0.58
CA VAL A 802 -39.87 -18.77 -1.36
C VAL A 802 -38.64 -17.97 -1.76
N THR A 803 -37.51 -18.28 -1.14
CA THR A 803 -36.26 -17.49 -1.15
C THR A 803 -35.37 -17.77 -2.36
N SER A 804 -35.42 -19.00 -2.90
CA SER A 804 -34.45 -19.50 -3.89
C SER A 804 -35.10 -20.53 -4.81
N VAL A 805 -34.88 -20.41 -6.13
CA VAL A 805 -35.33 -21.39 -7.14
C VAL A 805 -34.21 -21.78 -8.10
N ALA A 806 -34.17 -23.04 -8.53
CA ALA A 806 -33.20 -23.56 -9.49
C ALA A 806 -33.81 -24.65 -10.40
N PHE A 807 -33.51 -24.62 -11.70
CA PHE A 807 -33.87 -25.71 -12.63
C PHE A 807 -32.87 -26.86 -12.58
N SER A 808 -33.32 -28.07 -12.93
CA SER A 808 -32.42 -29.19 -13.20
C SER A 808 -31.67 -28.99 -14.53
N PRO A 809 -30.47 -29.59 -14.72
CA PRO A 809 -29.65 -29.41 -15.94
C PRO A 809 -30.29 -29.93 -17.25
N ASP A 810 -31.33 -30.74 -17.16
CA ASP A 810 -32.15 -31.21 -18.29
C ASP A 810 -33.44 -30.39 -18.50
N GLY A 811 -33.72 -29.40 -17.64
CA GLY A 811 -34.95 -28.59 -17.66
C GLY A 811 -36.25 -29.36 -17.38
N SER A 812 -36.19 -30.60 -16.88
CA SER A 812 -37.38 -31.41 -16.58
C SER A 812 -37.98 -31.13 -15.19
N ARG A 813 -37.16 -30.63 -14.26
CA ARG A 813 -37.56 -30.37 -12.87
C ARG A 813 -37.16 -28.96 -12.42
N LEU A 814 -37.84 -28.53 -11.36
CA LEU A 814 -37.56 -27.28 -10.65
C LEU A 814 -37.47 -27.57 -9.14
N ALA A 815 -36.54 -26.93 -8.46
CA ALA A 815 -36.37 -26.97 -7.01
C ALA A 815 -36.63 -25.58 -6.41
N SER A 816 -37.26 -25.52 -5.24
CA SER A 816 -37.53 -24.26 -4.53
C SER A 816 -37.33 -24.40 -3.01
N GLY A 817 -36.60 -23.47 -2.41
CA GLY A 817 -36.41 -23.34 -0.96
C GLY A 817 -37.27 -22.23 -0.37
N SER A 818 -37.72 -22.40 0.88
CA SER A 818 -38.65 -21.47 1.52
C SER A 818 -38.42 -21.32 3.02
N ASP A 819 -38.88 -20.18 3.55
CA ASP A 819 -39.06 -19.91 4.98
C ASP A 819 -40.05 -20.88 5.65
N ASP A 820 -40.84 -21.67 4.89
CA ASP A 820 -41.74 -22.70 5.41
C ASP A 820 -41.05 -24.01 5.85
N HIS A 821 -39.71 -24.00 5.90
CA HIS A 821 -38.85 -25.10 6.34
C HIS A 821 -38.91 -26.34 5.42
N THR A 822 -39.44 -26.18 4.21
CA THR A 822 -39.44 -27.23 3.18
C THR A 822 -38.68 -26.78 1.94
N VAL A 823 -38.14 -27.77 1.23
CA VAL A 823 -37.80 -27.63 -0.19
C VAL A 823 -38.88 -28.35 -0.99
N LYS A 824 -39.19 -27.92 -2.21
CA LYS A 824 -40.11 -28.67 -3.09
C LYS A 824 -39.45 -28.94 -4.42
N VAL A 825 -39.72 -30.14 -4.96
CA VAL A 825 -39.34 -30.53 -6.32
C VAL A 825 -40.59 -30.67 -7.14
N TRP A 826 -40.60 -30.00 -8.28
CA TRP A 826 -41.74 -29.86 -9.18
C TRP A 826 -41.39 -30.40 -10.56
N ASP A 827 -42.39 -30.94 -11.25
CA ASP A 827 -42.30 -31.24 -12.67
C ASP A 827 -42.41 -29.93 -13.46
N ALA A 828 -41.38 -29.58 -14.22
CA ALA A 828 -41.27 -28.28 -14.88
C ALA A 828 -42.17 -28.13 -16.13
N ALA A 829 -42.93 -29.17 -16.51
CA ALA A 829 -43.81 -29.18 -17.68
C ALA A 829 -45.30 -29.28 -17.32
N THR A 830 -45.63 -29.95 -16.21
CA THR A 830 -47.01 -30.17 -15.72
C THR A 830 -47.34 -29.36 -14.47
N GLY A 831 -46.32 -28.80 -13.80
CA GLY A 831 -46.47 -28.07 -12.53
C GLY A 831 -46.83 -28.94 -11.33
N ALA A 832 -46.82 -30.27 -11.47
CA ALA A 832 -47.09 -31.16 -10.36
C ALA A 832 -45.99 -31.06 -9.29
N CYS A 833 -46.37 -30.95 -8.01
CA CYS A 833 -45.44 -31.17 -6.91
C CYS A 833 -45.05 -32.66 -6.89
N LEU A 834 -43.89 -32.99 -7.45
CA LEU A 834 -43.36 -34.36 -7.46
C LEU A 834 -42.97 -34.79 -6.04
N SER A 835 -42.49 -33.85 -5.22
CA SER A 835 -42.08 -34.11 -3.84
C SER A 835 -42.06 -32.83 -3.00
N THR A 836 -42.63 -32.88 -1.80
CA THR A 836 -42.33 -31.92 -0.73
C THR A 836 -41.28 -32.52 0.20
N LEU A 837 -40.10 -31.90 0.21
CA LEU A 837 -38.92 -32.26 0.97
C LEU A 837 -39.01 -31.64 2.37
N ALA A 838 -39.97 -32.14 3.16
CA ALA A 838 -40.16 -31.71 4.53
C ALA A 838 -39.06 -32.30 5.43
N GLY A 839 -38.33 -31.44 6.15
CA GLY A 839 -37.31 -31.92 7.09
C GLY A 839 -36.23 -30.92 7.52
N HIS A 840 -36.22 -29.69 7.00
CA HIS A 840 -35.52 -28.59 7.68
C HIS A 840 -36.32 -28.14 8.91
N GLY A 841 -35.62 -27.59 9.90
CA GLY A 841 -36.20 -27.09 11.15
C GLY A 841 -36.40 -25.58 11.20
N ASP A 842 -35.88 -24.85 10.22
CA ASP A 842 -35.91 -23.39 10.13
C ASP A 842 -35.78 -22.94 8.65
N TRP A 843 -35.68 -21.63 8.36
CA TRP A 843 -35.70 -21.10 6.98
C TRP A 843 -34.65 -21.71 6.05
N VAL A 844 -34.99 -21.91 4.77
CA VAL A 844 -34.05 -22.36 3.72
C VAL A 844 -33.61 -21.13 2.91
N TYR A 845 -32.30 -20.88 2.81
CA TYR A 845 -31.76 -19.68 2.14
C TYR A 845 -31.28 -19.95 0.70
N SER A 846 -30.85 -21.17 0.38
CA SER A 846 -30.22 -21.49 -0.89
C SER A 846 -30.52 -22.93 -1.31
N VAL A 847 -30.85 -23.14 -2.58
CA VAL A 847 -31.04 -24.47 -3.19
C VAL A 847 -30.28 -24.61 -4.51
N ALA A 848 -29.73 -25.79 -4.76
CA ALA A 848 -29.02 -26.12 -6.00
C ALA A 848 -29.32 -27.55 -6.48
N PHE A 849 -29.30 -27.79 -7.78
CA PHE A 849 -29.31 -29.13 -8.37
C PHE A 849 -27.89 -29.67 -8.57
N SER A 850 -27.74 -30.99 -8.54
CA SER A 850 -26.52 -31.64 -9.02
C SER A 850 -26.41 -31.56 -10.56
N PRO A 851 -25.21 -31.59 -11.15
CA PRO A 851 -24.99 -31.53 -12.61
C PRO A 851 -25.62 -32.67 -13.43
N ASP A 852 -26.04 -33.76 -12.79
CA ASP A 852 -26.79 -34.88 -13.39
C ASP A 852 -28.32 -34.78 -13.16
N GLY A 853 -28.80 -33.75 -12.45
CA GLY A 853 -30.21 -33.55 -12.09
C GLY A 853 -30.79 -34.57 -11.10
N SER A 854 -29.99 -35.51 -10.58
CA SER A 854 -30.48 -36.60 -9.72
C SER A 854 -30.72 -36.16 -8.27
N ARG A 855 -30.07 -35.08 -7.81
CA ARG A 855 -30.12 -34.60 -6.43
C ARG A 855 -30.39 -33.10 -6.35
N VAL A 856 -30.95 -32.69 -5.21
CA VAL A 856 -31.03 -31.30 -4.77
C VAL A 856 -30.25 -31.16 -3.46
N ALA A 857 -29.51 -30.05 -3.30
CA ALA A 857 -28.89 -29.63 -2.05
C ALA A 857 -29.57 -28.35 -1.53
N SER A 858 -29.70 -28.20 -0.22
CA SER A 858 -30.34 -27.04 0.42
C SER A 858 -29.68 -26.61 1.72
N GLY A 859 -29.37 -25.33 1.86
CA GLY A 859 -28.79 -24.72 3.08
C GLY A 859 -29.83 -23.90 3.87
N SER A 860 -29.73 -23.95 5.21
CA SER A 860 -30.76 -23.43 6.12
C SER A 860 -30.20 -22.73 7.37
N ASP A 861 -31.02 -21.87 7.98
CA ASP A 861 -30.83 -21.33 9.33
C ASP A 861 -30.76 -22.45 10.41
N ASP A 862 -31.36 -23.62 10.12
CA ASP A 862 -31.39 -24.79 11.01
C ASP A 862 -30.00 -25.44 11.27
N ARG A 863 -28.94 -24.88 10.67
CA ARG A 863 -27.53 -25.28 10.78
C ARG A 863 -27.21 -26.61 10.10
N THR A 864 -28.08 -27.06 9.20
CA THR A 864 -27.86 -28.25 8.37
C THR A 864 -27.89 -27.88 6.89
N VAL A 865 -27.15 -28.67 6.11
CA VAL A 865 -27.47 -28.82 4.68
C VAL A 865 -28.24 -30.12 4.53
N LYS A 866 -29.12 -30.23 3.54
CA LYS A 866 -29.76 -31.51 3.21
C LYS A 866 -29.56 -31.83 1.74
N VAL A 867 -29.35 -33.12 1.46
CA VAL A 867 -29.28 -33.66 0.11
C VAL A 867 -30.44 -34.61 -0.08
N TRP A 868 -31.17 -34.40 -1.17
CA TRP A 868 -32.45 -35.02 -1.45
C TRP A 868 -32.39 -35.74 -2.79
N ASP A 869 -33.10 -36.86 -2.89
CA ASP A 869 -33.33 -37.53 -4.16
C ASP A 869 -34.41 -36.77 -4.95
N ALA A 870 -34.06 -36.28 -6.14
CA ALA A 870 -34.94 -35.41 -6.92
C ALA A 870 -36.11 -36.16 -7.60
N ALA A 871 -36.17 -37.49 -7.52
CA ALA A 871 -37.20 -38.31 -8.15
C ALA A 871 -38.22 -38.88 -7.15
N THR A 872 -37.79 -39.17 -5.93
CA THR A 872 -38.58 -39.81 -4.86
C THR A 872 -38.87 -38.89 -3.67
N GLY A 873 -38.15 -37.76 -3.58
CA GLY A 873 -38.26 -36.81 -2.47
C GLY A 873 -37.65 -37.28 -1.16
N ALA A 874 -36.99 -38.44 -1.15
CA ALA A 874 -36.33 -38.95 0.03
C ALA A 874 -35.18 -38.01 0.45
N CYS A 875 -35.10 -37.71 1.75
CA CYS A 875 -33.89 -37.12 2.33
C CYS A 875 -32.79 -38.21 2.28
N LEU A 876 -31.95 -38.18 1.25
CA LEU A 876 -30.81 -39.07 1.12
C LEU A 876 -29.82 -38.84 2.27
N SER A 877 -29.69 -37.59 2.72
CA SER A 877 -28.77 -37.20 3.77
C SER A 877 -29.15 -35.88 4.43
N THR A 878 -29.18 -35.85 5.76
CA THR A 878 -29.09 -34.60 6.53
C THR A 878 -27.63 -34.39 6.95
N LEU A 879 -27.02 -33.34 6.42
CA LEU A 879 -25.65 -32.91 6.64
C LEU A 879 -25.60 -32.05 7.92
N ALA A 880 -25.87 -32.70 9.06
CA ALA A 880 -25.79 -32.05 10.35
C ALA A 880 -24.33 -31.86 10.77
N GLY A 881 -23.93 -30.63 11.07
CA GLY A 881 -22.56 -30.37 11.53
C GLY A 881 -22.09 -28.92 11.55
N HIS A 882 -22.84 -27.96 10.98
CA HIS A 882 -22.58 -26.54 11.24
C HIS A 882 -23.17 -26.12 12.61
N ARG A 883 -22.61 -25.05 13.19
CA ARG A 883 -23.00 -24.49 14.50
C ARG A 883 -23.80 -23.19 14.38
N SER A 884 -24.07 -22.72 13.16
CA SER A 884 -24.81 -21.49 12.82
C SER A 884 -25.43 -21.60 11.42
N VAL A 885 -26.10 -20.54 10.96
CA VAL A 885 -26.68 -20.37 9.61
C VAL A 885 -25.77 -20.92 8.51
N VAL A 886 -26.33 -21.67 7.57
CA VAL A 886 -25.67 -21.95 6.28
C VAL A 886 -26.11 -20.89 5.28
N SER A 887 -25.16 -20.05 4.85
CA SER A 887 -25.39 -18.87 4.00
C SER A 887 -25.40 -19.18 2.50
N SER A 888 -24.60 -20.17 2.07
CA SER A 888 -24.49 -20.59 0.67
C SER A 888 -24.15 -22.07 0.54
N VAL A 889 -24.67 -22.73 -0.51
CA VAL A 889 -24.38 -24.13 -0.87
C VAL A 889 -24.13 -24.28 -2.37
N ALA A 890 -23.17 -25.13 -2.75
CA ALA A 890 -22.84 -25.42 -4.14
C ALA A 890 -22.56 -26.92 -4.34
N PHE A 891 -22.84 -27.46 -5.53
CA PHE A 891 -22.37 -28.78 -5.96
C PHE A 891 -21.02 -28.68 -6.67
N SER A 892 -20.21 -29.73 -6.59
CA SER A 892 -19.05 -29.89 -7.47
C SER A 892 -19.50 -30.16 -8.92
N PRO A 893 -18.70 -29.81 -9.95
CA PRO A 893 -19.01 -30.06 -11.36
C PRO A 893 -19.25 -31.53 -11.74
N ASP A 894 -18.80 -32.49 -10.92
CA ASP A 894 -19.06 -33.93 -11.08
C ASP A 894 -20.28 -34.44 -10.29
N GLY A 895 -20.95 -33.59 -9.50
CA GLY A 895 -22.07 -33.93 -8.62
C GLY A 895 -21.74 -34.86 -7.45
N SER A 896 -20.48 -35.19 -7.21
CA SER A 896 -20.09 -36.12 -6.13
C SER A 896 -20.01 -35.46 -4.76
N ARG A 897 -19.82 -34.13 -4.71
CA ARG A 897 -19.65 -33.35 -3.48
C ARG A 897 -20.61 -32.16 -3.40
N VAL A 898 -20.85 -31.72 -2.18
CA VAL A 898 -21.48 -30.43 -1.86
C VAL A 898 -20.51 -29.64 -1.00
N ALA A 899 -20.37 -28.33 -1.24
CA ALA A 899 -19.69 -27.38 -0.37
C ALA A 899 -20.73 -26.46 0.29
N SER A 900 -20.48 -26.05 1.53
CA SER A 900 -21.37 -25.15 2.28
C SER A 900 -20.63 -24.15 3.15
N GLY A 901 -20.96 -22.87 3.00
CA GLY A 901 -20.45 -21.76 3.80
C GLY A 901 -21.39 -21.42 4.96
N SER A 902 -20.85 -20.99 6.10
CA SER A 902 -21.64 -20.73 7.31
C SER A 902 -21.09 -19.59 8.17
N HIS A 903 -22.01 -18.95 8.89
CA HIS A 903 -21.71 -18.03 10.00
C HIS A 903 -21.09 -18.76 11.22
N ASP A 904 -20.86 -20.07 11.14
CA ASP A 904 -20.13 -20.85 12.14
C ASP A 904 -18.61 -20.88 11.95
N ARG A 905 -18.12 -20.09 10.98
CA ARG A 905 -16.70 -19.88 10.64
C ARG A 905 -16.03 -21.08 9.98
N THR A 906 -16.81 -22.01 9.45
CA THR A 906 -16.31 -23.17 8.72
C THR A 906 -16.95 -23.25 7.33
N VAL A 907 -16.18 -23.76 6.38
CA VAL A 907 -16.76 -24.38 5.20
C VAL A 907 -16.84 -25.89 5.48
N LYS A 908 -17.82 -26.59 4.91
CA LYS A 908 -17.85 -28.05 4.96
C LYS A 908 -18.01 -28.63 3.57
N VAL A 909 -17.26 -29.70 3.31
CA VAL A 909 -17.35 -30.49 2.08
C VAL A 909 -17.91 -31.86 2.44
N TRP A 910 -18.94 -32.27 1.70
CA TRP A 910 -19.77 -33.43 2.02
C TRP A 910 -19.85 -34.38 0.83
N THR A 911 -19.95 -35.68 1.10
CA THR A 911 -20.27 -36.67 0.06
C THR A 911 -21.75 -36.57 -0.30
N ALA A 912 -22.09 -36.17 -1.53
CA ALA A 912 -23.48 -36.03 -1.97
C ALA A 912 -24.28 -37.35 -1.96
N ALA A 913 -23.60 -38.50 -1.95
CA ALA A 913 -24.20 -39.83 -1.97
C ALA A 913 -24.43 -40.48 -0.60
N THR A 914 -23.70 -40.07 0.46
CA THR A 914 -23.74 -40.72 1.79
C THR A 914 -23.96 -39.75 2.94
N GLY A 915 -23.86 -38.44 2.69
CA GLY A 915 -23.98 -37.39 3.68
C GLY A 915 -22.83 -37.30 4.67
N ALA A 916 -21.80 -38.14 4.51
CA ALA A 916 -20.58 -38.03 5.30
C ALA A 916 -19.93 -36.67 5.03
N CYS A 917 -19.67 -35.91 6.10
CA CYS A 917 -18.74 -34.79 6.07
C CYS A 917 -17.36 -35.37 5.70
N LEU A 918 -16.92 -35.12 4.46
CA LEU A 918 -15.56 -35.49 4.02
C LEU A 918 -14.54 -34.62 4.74
N SER A 919 -14.89 -33.36 4.95
CA SER A 919 -14.01 -32.37 5.54
C SER A 919 -14.83 -31.25 6.20
N THR A 920 -14.56 -30.98 7.48
CA THR A 920 -14.83 -29.62 7.99
C THR A 920 -13.56 -28.81 7.80
N LEU A 921 -13.69 -27.74 7.04
CA LEU A 921 -12.66 -26.79 6.71
C LEU A 921 -12.62 -25.72 7.82
N GLU A 922 -12.10 -26.12 8.98
CA GLU A 922 -11.89 -25.20 10.11
C GLU A 922 -10.62 -24.37 9.85
N GLY A 923 -10.72 -23.05 10.01
CA GLY A 923 -9.58 -22.16 9.80
C GLY A 923 -9.91 -20.69 9.55
N HIS A 924 -11.17 -20.33 9.25
CA HIS A 924 -11.64 -18.95 9.33
C HIS A 924 -11.99 -18.58 10.79
N HIS A 925 -11.82 -17.31 11.13
CA HIS A 925 -12.01 -16.78 12.48
C HIS A 925 -13.30 -15.95 12.65
N SER A 926 -14.03 -15.70 11.55
CA SER A 926 -15.31 -14.99 11.48
C SER A 926 -16.21 -15.61 10.41
N ASN A 927 -17.36 -15.00 10.08
CA ASN A 927 -18.38 -15.61 9.21
C ASN A 927 -17.84 -15.94 7.81
N VAL A 928 -18.31 -17.02 7.19
CA VAL A 928 -18.08 -17.27 5.75
C VAL A 928 -19.25 -16.68 4.96
N THR A 929 -18.93 -15.75 4.06
CA THR A 929 -19.91 -14.98 3.28
C THR A 929 -20.24 -15.62 1.92
N SER A 930 -19.25 -16.22 1.26
CA SER A 930 -19.42 -16.90 -0.02
C SER A 930 -18.51 -18.13 -0.16
N VAL A 931 -18.99 -19.13 -0.92
CA VAL A 931 -18.29 -20.37 -1.28
C VAL A 931 -18.63 -20.75 -2.72
N ALA A 932 -17.68 -21.38 -3.42
CA ALA A 932 -17.85 -21.88 -4.78
C ALA A 932 -17.08 -23.20 -5.01
N PHE A 933 -17.08 -23.70 -6.25
CA PHE A 933 -16.11 -24.70 -6.72
C PHE A 933 -15.31 -24.14 -7.89
N SER A 934 -14.08 -24.62 -8.07
CA SER A 934 -13.36 -24.49 -9.34
C SER A 934 -14.05 -25.28 -10.45
N ALA A 935 -13.83 -24.89 -11.72
CA ALA A 935 -14.45 -25.53 -12.89
C ALA A 935 -14.10 -27.02 -13.05
N ASP A 936 -13.00 -27.48 -12.45
CA ASP A 936 -12.56 -28.89 -12.39
C ASP A 936 -13.05 -29.64 -11.13
N GLY A 937 -13.69 -28.96 -10.18
CA GLY A 937 -14.13 -29.51 -8.90
C GLY A 937 -13.04 -29.87 -7.89
N SER A 938 -11.77 -29.54 -8.16
CA SER A 938 -10.66 -29.88 -7.25
C SER A 938 -10.55 -28.94 -6.05
N ARG A 939 -11.00 -27.69 -6.17
CA ARG A 939 -10.82 -26.63 -5.18
C ARG A 939 -12.14 -25.96 -4.78
N VAL A 940 -12.18 -25.47 -3.56
CA VAL A 940 -13.24 -24.60 -3.01
C VAL A 940 -12.56 -23.31 -2.53
N PRO A 941 -12.97 -22.12 -2.99
CA PRO A 941 -12.57 -20.85 -2.39
C PRO A 941 -13.61 -20.41 -1.33
N SER A 942 -13.20 -19.66 -0.32
CA SER A 942 -14.13 -19.02 0.61
C SER A 942 -13.66 -17.65 1.07
N GLY A 943 -14.56 -16.67 0.96
CA GLY A 943 -14.39 -15.32 1.51
C GLY A 943 -14.97 -15.21 2.92
N SER A 944 -14.42 -14.33 3.74
CA SER A 944 -14.81 -14.18 5.14
C SER A 944 -14.55 -12.79 5.71
N ASP A 945 -15.41 -12.39 6.64
CA ASP A 945 -15.21 -11.29 7.61
C ASP A 945 -13.89 -11.43 8.42
N ASP A 946 -13.21 -12.59 8.35
CA ASP A 946 -11.93 -12.83 9.01
C ASP A 946 -10.70 -12.29 8.27
N ARG A 947 -10.91 -11.55 7.17
CA ARG A 947 -9.89 -10.85 6.37
C ARG A 947 -8.98 -11.77 5.55
N THR A 948 -9.35 -13.04 5.42
CA THR A 948 -8.63 -13.99 4.59
C THR A 948 -9.55 -14.60 3.55
N VAL A 949 -8.96 -15.00 2.42
CA VAL A 949 -9.56 -16.01 1.55
C VAL A 949 -8.87 -17.33 1.83
N LYS A 950 -9.60 -18.45 1.80
CA LYS A 950 -8.99 -19.77 1.91
C LYS A 950 -9.33 -20.59 0.67
N VAL A 951 -8.31 -21.23 0.11
CA VAL A 951 -8.43 -22.19 -0.98
C VAL A 951 -8.21 -23.57 -0.39
N TRP A 952 -9.23 -24.41 -0.49
CA TRP A 952 -9.28 -25.72 0.12
C TRP A 952 -9.25 -26.80 -0.95
N ASP A 953 -8.52 -27.89 -0.68
CA ASP A 953 -8.57 -29.10 -1.49
C ASP A 953 -9.89 -29.83 -1.21
N ALA A 954 -10.72 -30.00 -2.23
CA ALA A 954 -12.06 -30.56 -2.08
C ALA A 954 -12.07 -32.08 -1.80
N ALA A 955 -10.92 -32.77 -1.85
CA ALA A 955 -10.81 -34.22 -1.67
C ALA A 955 -10.29 -34.62 -0.29
N THR A 956 -9.35 -33.83 0.26
CA THR A 956 -8.65 -34.06 1.52
C THR A 956 -9.08 -33.12 2.63
N GLY A 957 -9.67 -31.97 2.28
CA GLY A 957 -10.02 -30.91 3.21
C GLY A 957 -8.84 -30.10 3.72
N ALA A 958 -7.64 -30.30 3.17
CA ALA A 958 -6.50 -29.46 3.47
C ALA A 958 -6.77 -28.02 3.04
N CYS A 959 -6.44 -27.06 3.89
CA CYS A 959 -6.23 -25.69 3.45
C CYS A 959 -4.96 -25.72 2.57
N LEU A 960 -5.14 -25.64 1.24
CA LEU A 960 -4.02 -25.56 0.30
C LEU A 960 -3.32 -24.20 0.45
N SER A 961 -4.10 -23.17 0.72
CA SER A 961 -3.61 -21.80 0.90
C SER A 961 -4.57 -21.02 1.78
N THR A 962 -4.07 -20.42 2.86
CA THR A 962 -4.70 -19.22 3.39
C THR A 962 -4.05 -18.03 2.70
N LEU A 963 -4.88 -17.24 2.05
CA LEU A 963 -4.53 -16.04 1.31
C LEU A 963 -4.59 -14.87 2.30
N GLU A 964 -3.54 -14.76 3.12
CA GLU A 964 -3.36 -13.72 4.12
C GLU A 964 -2.76 -12.47 3.48
N GLY A 965 -3.30 -11.29 3.81
CA GLY A 965 -2.79 -10.02 3.29
C GLY A 965 -3.82 -8.91 3.07
N HIS A 966 -5.12 -9.19 3.19
CA HIS A 966 -6.13 -8.14 3.37
C HIS A 966 -6.15 -7.69 4.84
N HIS A 967 -6.37 -6.40 5.08
CA HIS A 967 -6.35 -5.79 6.41
C HIS A 967 -7.75 -5.55 7.01
N SER A 968 -8.79 -5.87 6.24
CA SER A 968 -10.21 -5.78 6.60
C SER A 968 -10.99 -6.92 5.92
N ASP A 969 -12.29 -6.99 6.20
CA ASP A 969 -13.22 -8.05 5.81
C ASP A 969 -13.23 -8.31 4.29
N VAL A 970 -13.42 -9.57 3.86
CA VAL A 970 -13.46 -9.94 2.44
C VAL A 970 -14.91 -10.05 1.95
N THR A 971 -15.27 -9.15 1.04
CA THR A 971 -16.64 -8.93 0.55
C THR A 971 -17.00 -9.82 -0.64
N SER A 972 -16.02 -10.14 -1.48
CA SER A 972 -16.24 -10.81 -2.77
C SER A 972 -15.03 -11.66 -3.17
N VAL A 973 -15.28 -12.84 -3.75
CA VAL A 973 -14.25 -13.79 -4.23
C VAL A 973 -14.65 -14.40 -5.58
N ALA A 974 -13.69 -14.55 -6.48
CA ALA A 974 -13.89 -15.17 -7.79
C ALA A 974 -12.71 -16.06 -8.20
N PHE A 975 -12.98 -17.14 -8.95
CA PHE A 975 -11.95 -17.93 -9.64
C PHE A 975 -11.73 -17.39 -11.06
N SER A 976 -10.49 -17.51 -11.56
CA SER A 976 -10.22 -17.38 -13.00
C SER A 976 -10.85 -18.55 -13.79
N PRO A 977 -11.15 -18.39 -15.09
CA PRO A 977 -11.78 -19.44 -15.91
C PRO A 977 -11.01 -20.76 -15.98
N ASP A 978 -9.69 -20.72 -15.82
CA ASP A 978 -8.78 -21.86 -15.79
C ASP A 978 -8.51 -22.39 -14.35
N ALA A 979 -9.13 -21.79 -13.33
CA ALA A 979 -8.91 -22.05 -11.90
C ALA A 979 -7.44 -21.92 -11.41
N SER A 980 -6.56 -21.27 -12.19
CA SER A 980 -5.17 -21.04 -11.78
C SER A 980 -5.01 -19.87 -10.81
N ARG A 981 -5.96 -18.91 -10.80
CA ARG A 981 -5.92 -17.70 -9.96
C ARG A 981 -7.24 -17.47 -9.22
N VAL A 982 -7.14 -16.83 -8.05
CA VAL A 982 -8.28 -16.27 -7.30
C VAL A 982 -8.16 -14.76 -7.29
N ALA A 983 -9.29 -14.05 -7.38
CA ALA A 983 -9.39 -12.62 -7.13
C ALA A 983 -10.27 -12.38 -5.90
N SER A 984 -9.92 -11.41 -5.06
CA SER A 984 -10.68 -11.05 -3.87
C SER A 984 -10.74 -9.54 -3.64
N GLY A 985 -11.93 -9.06 -3.27
CA GLY A 985 -12.17 -7.66 -2.87
C GLY A 985 -12.38 -7.54 -1.37
N SER A 986 -11.95 -6.42 -0.79
CA SER A 986 -12.00 -6.18 0.66
C SER A 986 -12.28 -4.72 1.01
N ASP A 987 -12.85 -4.53 2.21
CA ASP A 987 -12.94 -3.24 2.92
C ASP A 987 -11.56 -2.62 3.22
N ASP A 988 -10.44 -3.34 3.00
CA ASP A 988 -9.08 -2.81 3.14
C ASP A 988 -8.62 -1.90 1.99
N ARG A 989 -9.51 -1.69 1.00
CA ARG A 989 -9.31 -0.89 -0.22
C ARG A 989 -8.39 -1.53 -1.26
N THR A 990 -8.09 -2.81 -1.15
CA THR A 990 -7.29 -3.50 -2.17
C THR A 990 -8.10 -4.61 -2.83
N VAL A 991 -7.76 -4.89 -4.09
CA VAL A 991 -8.04 -6.18 -4.70
C VAL A 991 -6.76 -7.00 -4.59
N LYS A 992 -6.86 -8.31 -4.38
CA LYS A 992 -5.70 -9.19 -4.46
C LYS A 992 -5.95 -10.31 -5.45
N VAL A 993 -4.97 -10.52 -6.33
CA VAL A 993 -4.91 -11.65 -7.25
C VAL A 993 -3.89 -12.64 -6.70
N TRP A 994 -4.31 -13.88 -6.55
CA TRP A 994 -3.56 -14.93 -5.88
C TRP A 994 -3.37 -16.11 -6.81
N ASP A 995 -2.22 -16.76 -6.72
CA ASP A 995 -1.99 -18.05 -7.36
C ASP A 995 -2.70 -19.15 -6.55
N ALA A 996 -3.65 -19.83 -7.18
CA ALA A 996 -4.52 -20.80 -6.52
C ALA A 996 -3.83 -22.15 -6.20
N ALA A 997 -2.56 -22.32 -6.58
CA ALA A 997 -1.77 -23.54 -6.34
C ALA A 997 -0.71 -23.37 -5.24
N THR A 998 -0.15 -22.16 -5.11
CA THR A 998 0.94 -21.82 -4.17
C THR A 998 0.49 -20.91 -3.04
N GLY A 999 -0.67 -20.26 -3.17
CA GLY A 999 -1.18 -19.30 -2.19
C GLY A 999 -0.49 -17.94 -2.21
N ALA A 1000 0.49 -17.74 -3.09
CA ALA A 1000 1.18 -16.47 -3.21
C ALA A 1000 0.22 -15.39 -3.74
N CYS A 1001 0.26 -14.22 -3.11
CA CYS A 1001 -0.29 -13.00 -3.72
C CYS A 1001 0.56 -12.70 -4.97
N LEU A 1002 -0.02 -12.91 -6.16
CA LEU A 1002 0.60 -12.55 -7.44
C LEU A 1002 0.62 -11.03 -7.61
N SER A 1003 -0.42 -10.37 -7.12
CA SER A 1003 -0.58 -8.91 -7.20
C SER A 1003 -1.49 -8.42 -6.08
N THR A 1004 -1.00 -7.50 -5.24
CA THR A 1004 -1.90 -6.59 -4.54
C THR A 1004 -2.12 -5.40 -5.47
N LEU A 1005 -3.39 -5.14 -5.74
CA LEU A 1005 -3.86 -4.12 -6.66
C LEU A 1005 -4.23 -2.90 -5.82
N GLU A 1006 -3.31 -1.94 -5.75
CA GLU A 1006 -3.41 -0.74 -4.93
C GLU A 1006 -3.64 0.49 -5.83
N GLY A 1007 -4.83 1.08 -5.73
CA GLY A 1007 -5.26 2.28 -6.44
C GLY A 1007 -6.51 2.86 -5.79
N HIS A 1008 -7.48 1.98 -5.53
CA HIS A 1008 -8.68 2.25 -4.75
C HIS A 1008 -8.43 2.95 -3.39
N GLY A 1009 -9.20 4.01 -3.14
CA GLY A 1009 -9.26 4.80 -1.90
C GLY A 1009 -10.44 4.44 -0.98
N GLY A 1010 -11.29 3.51 -1.38
CA GLY A 1010 -12.51 3.09 -0.66
C GLY A 1010 -12.65 1.57 -0.59
N TYR A 1011 -13.69 1.08 0.10
CA TYR A 1011 -13.94 -0.35 0.27
C TYR A 1011 -14.28 -1.00 -1.06
N VAL A 1012 -13.61 -2.12 -1.39
CA VAL A 1012 -13.90 -2.87 -2.62
C VAL A 1012 -15.12 -3.77 -2.38
N THR A 1013 -16.15 -3.59 -3.19
CA THR A 1013 -17.47 -4.21 -3.04
C THR A 1013 -17.66 -5.46 -3.89
N SER A 1014 -16.96 -5.54 -5.03
CA SER A 1014 -17.21 -6.53 -6.07
C SER A 1014 -15.97 -6.72 -6.93
N VAL A 1015 -15.66 -7.96 -7.29
CA VAL A 1015 -14.55 -8.33 -8.17
C VAL A 1015 -14.99 -9.35 -9.22
N ALA A 1016 -14.43 -9.26 -10.43
CA ALA A 1016 -14.68 -10.21 -11.52
C ALA A 1016 -13.40 -10.45 -12.34
N PHE A 1017 -13.22 -11.67 -12.88
CA PHE A 1017 -12.23 -11.96 -13.92
C PHE A 1017 -12.83 -11.75 -15.31
N SER A 1018 -11.99 -11.44 -16.29
CA SER A 1018 -12.36 -11.52 -17.72
C SER A 1018 -12.52 -12.98 -18.18
N PRO A 1019 -13.28 -13.25 -19.26
CA PRO A 1019 -13.54 -14.63 -19.73
C PRO A 1019 -12.31 -15.40 -20.24
N ASP A 1020 -11.21 -14.69 -20.53
CA ASP A 1020 -9.91 -15.25 -20.88
C ASP A 1020 -8.94 -15.35 -19.67
N GLY A 1021 -9.35 -14.88 -18.50
CA GLY A 1021 -8.53 -14.81 -17.28
C GLY A 1021 -7.39 -13.78 -17.31
N SER A 1022 -7.26 -12.95 -18.36
CA SER A 1022 -6.15 -12.00 -18.50
C SER A 1022 -6.31 -10.74 -17.65
N ARG A 1023 -7.53 -10.38 -17.25
CA ARG A 1023 -7.84 -9.15 -16.50
C ARG A 1023 -8.73 -9.40 -15.30
N VAL A 1024 -8.68 -8.47 -14.35
CA VAL A 1024 -9.61 -8.35 -13.22
C VAL A 1024 -10.27 -6.97 -13.27
N ALA A 1025 -11.53 -6.87 -12.87
CA ALA A 1025 -12.26 -5.62 -12.68
C ALA A 1025 -12.76 -5.54 -11.24
N SER A 1026 -12.73 -4.35 -10.65
CA SER A 1026 -13.14 -4.11 -9.26
C SER A 1026 -13.91 -2.81 -9.07
N GLY A 1027 -14.96 -2.85 -8.24
CA GLY A 1027 -15.74 -1.67 -7.85
C GLY A 1027 -15.48 -1.28 -6.40
N SER A 1028 -15.42 0.03 -6.11
CA SER A 1028 -15.09 0.55 -4.79
C SER A 1028 -15.87 1.80 -4.35
N TYR A 1029 -15.97 2.01 -3.04
CA TYR A 1029 -16.55 3.21 -2.40
C TYR A 1029 -15.80 4.53 -2.70
N ASP A 1030 -14.59 4.50 -3.27
CA ASP A 1030 -13.88 5.69 -3.79
C ASP A 1030 -14.47 6.27 -5.08
N ARG A 1031 -15.54 5.64 -5.62
CA ARG A 1031 -16.26 6.07 -6.83
C ARG A 1031 -15.50 5.77 -8.13
N THR A 1032 -14.46 4.94 -8.09
CA THR A 1032 -13.80 4.41 -9.28
C THR A 1032 -14.14 2.94 -9.50
N VAL A 1033 -13.91 2.50 -10.73
CA VAL A 1033 -13.66 1.08 -11.03
C VAL A 1033 -12.24 0.98 -11.50
N GLU A 1034 -11.57 -0.14 -11.23
CA GLU A 1034 -10.22 -0.36 -11.76
C GLU A 1034 -10.17 -1.66 -12.55
N VAL A 1035 -9.53 -1.60 -13.72
CA VAL A 1035 -9.25 -2.75 -14.58
C VAL A 1035 -7.78 -3.04 -14.50
N TRP A 1036 -7.45 -4.26 -14.15
CA TRP A 1036 -6.12 -4.71 -13.81
C TRP A 1036 -5.67 -5.80 -14.77
N ASP A 1037 -4.39 -5.80 -15.13
CA ASP A 1037 -3.78 -6.97 -15.75
C ASP A 1037 -3.57 -8.04 -14.68
N ALA A 1038 -4.19 -9.20 -14.86
CA ALA A 1038 -4.24 -10.26 -13.85
C ALA A 1038 -2.91 -11.02 -13.68
N ALA A 1039 -1.88 -10.72 -14.49
CA ALA A 1039 -0.59 -11.40 -14.48
C ALA A 1039 0.56 -10.51 -13.95
N THR A 1040 0.48 -9.20 -14.18
CA THR A 1040 1.48 -8.19 -13.78
C THR A 1040 1.01 -7.32 -12.61
N GLY A 1041 -0.30 -7.25 -12.36
CA GLY A 1041 -0.88 -6.42 -11.30
C GLY A 1041 -0.95 -4.93 -11.61
N ALA A 1042 -0.57 -4.52 -12.82
CA ALA A 1042 -0.70 -3.14 -13.25
C ALA A 1042 -2.18 -2.77 -13.38
N CYS A 1043 -2.56 -1.58 -12.88
CA CYS A 1043 -3.82 -0.97 -13.29
C CYS A 1043 -3.68 -0.61 -14.78
N LEU A 1044 -4.44 -1.31 -15.62
CA LEU A 1044 -4.55 -1.01 -17.05
C LEU A 1044 -5.42 0.22 -17.27
N SER A 1045 -6.40 0.46 -16.39
CA SER A 1045 -7.32 1.58 -16.48
C SER A 1045 -8.02 1.86 -15.15
N THR A 1046 -7.76 3.02 -14.55
CA THR A 1046 -8.62 3.58 -13.50
C THR A 1046 -9.81 4.26 -14.19
N LEU A 1047 -10.97 3.63 -14.07
CA LEU A 1047 -12.22 4.00 -14.70
C LEU A 1047 -12.94 5.05 -13.82
N GLU A 1048 -12.48 6.29 -13.94
CA GLU A 1048 -13.01 7.41 -13.14
C GLU A 1048 -14.33 8.01 -13.68
N GLY A 1049 -15.16 8.48 -12.75
CA GLY A 1049 -16.23 9.42 -13.06
C GLY A 1049 -17.62 9.08 -12.50
N HIS A 1050 -17.77 8.06 -11.64
CA HIS A 1050 -18.94 8.00 -10.77
C HIS A 1050 -18.83 9.08 -9.69
N ARG A 1051 -19.97 9.56 -9.19
CA ARG A 1051 -20.05 10.65 -8.18
C ARG A 1051 -20.34 10.14 -6.76
N SER A 1052 -20.44 8.83 -6.60
CA SER A 1052 -20.58 8.10 -5.36
C SER A 1052 -20.09 6.66 -5.56
N ASP A 1053 -20.09 5.93 -4.46
CA ASP A 1053 -19.61 4.60 -4.18
C ASP A 1053 -20.02 3.57 -5.26
N VAL A 1054 -19.09 2.76 -5.77
CA VAL A 1054 -19.39 1.66 -6.71
C VAL A 1054 -19.70 0.38 -5.93
N SER A 1055 -20.77 -0.31 -6.33
CA SER A 1055 -21.37 -1.44 -5.62
C SER A 1055 -21.18 -2.79 -6.31
N SER A 1056 -20.97 -2.79 -7.62
CA SER A 1056 -20.94 -4.01 -8.44
C SER A 1056 -20.21 -3.77 -9.76
N VAL A 1057 -19.49 -4.79 -10.24
CA VAL A 1057 -18.80 -4.80 -11.54
C VAL A 1057 -18.94 -6.12 -12.28
N ALA A 1058 -18.85 -6.07 -13.62
CA ALA A 1058 -18.85 -7.25 -14.49
C ALA A 1058 -18.01 -7.04 -15.75
N PHE A 1059 -17.55 -8.12 -16.38
CA PHE A 1059 -16.97 -8.15 -17.73
C PHE A 1059 -17.98 -8.61 -18.77
N SER A 1060 -17.80 -8.16 -20.02
CA SER A 1060 -18.47 -8.73 -21.19
C SER A 1060 -17.93 -10.10 -21.56
N ALA A 1061 -18.72 -10.92 -22.26
CA ALA A 1061 -18.38 -12.29 -22.63
C ALA A 1061 -17.19 -12.42 -23.62
N ASP A 1062 -16.80 -11.33 -24.29
CA ASP A 1062 -15.60 -11.23 -25.12
C ASP A 1062 -14.41 -10.56 -24.40
N GLY A 1063 -14.59 -10.14 -23.13
CA GLY A 1063 -13.61 -9.40 -22.34
C GLY A 1063 -13.31 -7.97 -22.81
N SER A 1064 -13.99 -7.46 -23.85
CA SER A 1064 -13.70 -6.15 -24.44
C SER A 1064 -14.23 -4.98 -23.62
N ARG A 1065 -15.21 -5.21 -22.73
CA ARG A 1065 -15.88 -4.17 -21.95
C ARG A 1065 -16.04 -4.53 -20.47
N VAL A 1066 -16.08 -3.50 -19.64
CA VAL A 1066 -16.43 -3.57 -18.21
C VAL A 1066 -17.70 -2.76 -17.95
N ALA A 1067 -18.46 -3.16 -16.94
CA ALA A 1067 -19.68 -2.50 -16.47
C ALA A 1067 -19.56 -2.22 -14.98
N SER A 1068 -20.11 -1.10 -14.52
CA SER A 1068 -20.06 -0.71 -13.11
C SER A 1068 -21.33 0.01 -12.64
N GLY A 1069 -21.88 -0.40 -11.50
CA GLY A 1069 -23.04 0.24 -10.86
C GLY A 1069 -22.63 1.06 -9.66
N SER A 1070 -23.16 2.28 -9.51
CA SER A 1070 -22.81 3.18 -8.41
C SER A 1070 -24.01 3.79 -7.69
N TRP A 1071 -23.79 4.12 -6.41
CA TRP A 1071 -24.68 4.93 -5.59
C TRP A 1071 -24.94 6.33 -6.16
N ASP A 1072 -24.16 6.76 -7.16
CA ASP A 1072 -24.34 7.98 -7.94
C ASP A 1072 -25.53 7.96 -8.92
N ARG A 1073 -26.33 6.88 -8.89
CA ARG A 1073 -27.56 6.71 -9.68
C ARG A 1073 -27.27 6.56 -11.18
N THR A 1074 -26.04 6.23 -11.52
CA THR A 1074 -25.60 5.90 -12.86
C THR A 1074 -24.92 4.54 -12.88
N VAL A 1075 -24.98 3.93 -14.05
CA VAL A 1075 -24.10 2.81 -14.42
C VAL A 1075 -23.09 3.35 -15.41
N LYS A 1076 -21.97 2.67 -15.61
CA LYS A 1076 -21.03 3.00 -16.67
C LYS A 1076 -20.62 1.74 -17.39
N VAL A 1077 -20.67 1.80 -18.71
CA VAL A 1077 -19.97 0.84 -19.59
C VAL A 1077 -18.63 1.46 -19.94
N TRP A 1078 -17.59 0.65 -20.03
CA TRP A 1078 -16.22 1.05 -20.30
C TRP A 1078 -15.57 0.11 -21.29
N ASP A 1079 -14.62 0.62 -22.07
CA ASP A 1079 -13.74 -0.17 -22.89
C ASP A 1079 -12.61 -0.72 -22.00
N ALA A 1080 -12.51 -2.04 -21.91
CA ALA A 1080 -11.62 -2.71 -20.97
C ALA A 1080 -10.13 -2.62 -21.35
N ALA A 1081 -9.80 -2.07 -22.53
CA ALA A 1081 -8.44 -2.02 -23.09
C ALA A 1081 -7.87 -0.60 -23.17
N THR A 1082 -8.73 0.41 -23.28
CA THR A 1082 -8.35 1.83 -23.41
C THR A 1082 -8.72 2.68 -22.20
N GLY A 1083 -9.51 2.14 -21.26
CA GLY A 1083 -9.98 2.86 -20.07
C GLY A 1083 -11.02 3.94 -20.35
N ALA A 1084 -11.23 4.29 -21.61
CA ALA A 1084 -12.30 5.15 -22.03
C ALA A 1084 -13.63 4.56 -21.57
N CYS A 1085 -14.48 5.41 -21.01
CA CYS A 1085 -15.87 5.02 -20.82
C CYS A 1085 -16.47 4.74 -22.24
N LEU A 1086 -17.47 3.86 -22.35
CA LEU A 1086 -18.25 3.70 -23.58
C LEU A 1086 -19.67 4.26 -23.42
N SER A 1087 -20.26 4.25 -22.22
CA SER A 1087 -21.47 5.03 -21.91
C SER A 1087 -21.69 5.32 -20.42
N THR A 1088 -21.86 6.58 -20.01
CA THR A 1088 -22.38 6.93 -18.65
C THR A 1088 -23.89 6.89 -18.66
N LEU A 1089 -24.41 5.84 -18.05
CA LEU A 1089 -25.76 5.36 -18.06
C LEU A 1089 -26.58 6.05 -16.96
N LYS A 1090 -27.07 7.25 -17.26
CA LYS A 1090 -27.82 8.07 -16.30
C LYS A 1090 -29.31 7.77 -16.34
N GLY A 1091 -29.93 7.68 -15.18
CA GLY A 1091 -31.38 7.77 -15.06
C GLY A 1091 -32.01 7.05 -13.87
N HIS A 1092 -31.24 6.42 -12.99
CA HIS A 1092 -31.79 5.96 -11.72
C HIS A 1092 -32.08 7.18 -10.81
N GLY A 1093 -33.10 7.10 -9.97
CA GLY A 1093 -33.48 8.10 -8.96
C GLY A 1093 -32.74 7.99 -7.62
N ASP A 1094 -31.96 6.93 -7.40
CA ASP A 1094 -31.22 6.55 -6.19
C ASP A 1094 -30.13 5.50 -6.55
N SER A 1095 -29.49 4.90 -5.54
CA SER A 1095 -28.25 4.12 -5.64
C SER A 1095 -28.34 2.86 -6.48
N VAL A 1096 -27.41 2.64 -7.41
CA VAL A 1096 -27.26 1.37 -8.15
C VAL A 1096 -26.42 0.39 -7.30
N THR A 1097 -26.82 -0.87 -7.29
CA THR A 1097 -26.34 -1.92 -6.38
C THR A 1097 -25.81 -3.18 -7.07
N SER A 1098 -26.11 -3.37 -8.36
CA SER A 1098 -25.82 -4.61 -9.11
C SER A 1098 -25.65 -4.29 -10.60
N VAL A 1099 -24.73 -4.99 -11.29
CA VAL A 1099 -24.59 -4.98 -12.76
C VAL A 1099 -24.19 -6.34 -13.33
N ALA A 1100 -24.58 -6.63 -14.57
CA ALA A 1100 -24.18 -7.86 -15.29
C ALA A 1100 -24.25 -7.68 -16.82
N PHE A 1101 -23.28 -8.20 -17.58
CA PHE A 1101 -23.37 -8.24 -19.05
C PHE A 1101 -24.22 -9.40 -19.56
N SER A 1102 -24.77 -9.21 -20.76
CA SER A 1102 -25.29 -10.30 -21.59
C SER A 1102 -24.19 -11.24 -22.09
N ALA A 1103 -24.55 -12.50 -22.36
CA ALA A 1103 -23.60 -13.54 -22.80
C ALA A 1103 -23.03 -13.33 -24.22
N ASP A 1104 -23.53 -12.34 -24.96
CA ASP A 1104 -22.98 -11.85 -26.23
C ASP A 1104 -22.16 -10.54 -26.08
N GLY A 1105 -22.06 -10.00 -24.85
CA GLY A 1105 -21.40 -8.72 -24.56
C GLY A 1105 -22.10 -7.47 -25.13
N SER A 1106 -23.27 -7.62 -25.77
CA SER A 1106 -23.94 -6.51 -26.45
C SER A 1106 -24.58 -5.52 -25.48
N ARG A 1107 -24.95 -5.94 -24.25
CA ARG A 1107 -25.70 -5.15 -23.27
C ARG A 1107 -25.25 -5.34 -21.81
N VAL A 1108 -25.56 -4.35 -20.98
CA VAL A 1108 -25.30 -4.27 -19.53
C VAL A 1108 -26.62 -4.12 -18.79
N THR A 1109 -26.93 -5.06 -17.90
CA THR A 1109 -28.00 -4.97 -16.89
C THR A 1109 -27.50 -4.23 -15.66
N SER A 1110 -28.36 -3.49 -14.98
CA SER A 1110 -28.12 -2.87 -13.69
C SER A 1110 -29.36 -2.83 -12.81
N GLY A 1111 -29.19 -2.92 -11.50
CA GLY A 1111 -30.28 -2.82 -10.53
C GLY A 1111 -30.02 -1.76 -9.47
N SER A 1112 -31.05 -1.04 -9.04
CA SER A 1112 -30.92 0.12 -8.15
C SER A 1112 -32.07 0.29 -7.17
N GLY A 1113 -31.72 0.73 -5.95
CA GLY A 1113 -32.66 1.14 -4.93
C GLY A 1113 -33.39 2.46 -5.18
N ASP A 1114 -33.35 2.97 -6.41
CA ASP A 1114 -34.31 3.96 -6.87
C ASP A 1114 -35.68 3.38 -7.20
N GLY A 1115 -35.74 2.06 -7.16
CA GLY A 1115 -36.86 1.35 -7.68
C GLY A 1115 -36.81 1.17 -9.20
N THR A 1116 -35.64 0.93 -9.79
CA THR A 1116 -35.51 0.51 -11.19
C THR A 1116 -34.36 -0.48 -11.44
N VAL A 1117 -34.60 -1.46 -12.30
CA VAL A 1117 -33.54 -2.10 -13.09
C VAL A 1117 -33.45 -1.40 -14.45
N LYS A 1118 -32.25 -1.37 -15.03
CA LYS A 1118 -31.99 -0.72 -16.31
C LYS A 1118 -31.00 -1.55 -17.12
N VAL A 1119 -31.18 -1.70 -18.43
CA VAL A 1119 -30.50 -2.74 -19.22
C VAL A 1119 -30.02 -2.22 -20.56
N TRP A 1120 -28.94 -1.47 -20.44
CA TRP A 1120 -28.29 -0.56 -21.35
C TRP A 1120 -27.57 -1.29 -22.50
N ASP A 1121 -27.60 -0.73 -23.71
CA ASP A 1121 -26.80 -1.18 -24.83
C ASP A 1121 -25.33 -0.89 -24.56
N ALA A 1122 -24.48 -1.91 -24.57
CA ALA A 1122 -23.08 -1.79 -24.16
C ALA A 1122 -22.20 -1.15 -25.22
N ALA A 1123 -22.64 -1.13 -26.49
CA ALA A 1123 -21.99 -0.38 -27.53
C ALA A 1123 -22.36 1.11 -27.49
N THR A 1124 -23.54 1.47 -26.93
CA THR A 1124 -24.14 2.78 -27.12
C THR A 1124 -24.91 3.42 -25.93
N GLY A 1125 -25.70 2.75 -25.05
CA GLY A 1125 -26.01 3.18 -23.64
C GLY A 1125 -27.47 3.42 -23.11
N ALA A 1126 -27.93 4.68 -22.93
CA ALA A 1126 -29.17 5.25 -22.30
C ALA A 1126 -30.52 4.46 -22.24
N CYS A 1127 -31.61 4.78 -22.98
CA CYS A 1127 -32.98 4.21 -22.83
C CYS A 1127 -33.64 3.61 -24.12
N LEU A 1128 -33.70 2.25 -24.25
CA LEU A 1128 -34.64 1.45 -25.08
C LEU A 1128 -36.04 1.52 -24.41
N SER A 1129 -36.22 2.29 -23.29
CA SER A 1129 -37.15 2.20 -22.11
C SER A 1129 -36.39 2.34 -20.70
N THR A 1130 -36.95 2.11 -19.47
CA THR A 1130 -36.38 2.16 -18.05
C THR A 1130 -37.23 1.42 -16.93
N LEU A 1131 -36.79 0.37 -16.17
CA LEU A 1131 -37.71 -0.58 -15.43
C LEU A 1131 -38.40 0.02 -14.20
N ALA A 1132 -39.46 0.79 -14.40
CA ALA A 1132 -39.91 1.74 -13.39
C ALA A 1132 -41.16 1.43 -12.57
N GLY A 1133 -41.05 1.82 -11.29
CA GLY A 1133 -42.08 1.77 -10.26
C GLY A 1133 -41.65 1.03 -8.99
N HIS A 1134 -40.42 0.50 -8.91
CA HIS A 1134 -40.03 -0.34 -7.78
C HIS A 1134 -39.88 0.43 -6.43
N GLY A 1135 -39.88 -0.29 -5.29
CA GLY A 1135 -40.38 0.25 -4.02
C GLY A 1135 -39.44 0.35 -2.82
N ASP A 1136 -38.20 -0.11 -2.91
CA ASP A 1136 -37.17 0.03 -1.85
C ASP A 1136 -35.74 -0.17 -2.47
N ASN A 1137 -34.81 -0.97 -1.90
CA ASN A 1137 -33.43 -1.17 -2.38
C ASN A 1137 -33.06 -2.53 -3.09
N VAL A 1138 -32.83 -2.54 -4.42
CA VAL A 1138 -32.45 -3.73 -5.25
C VAL A 1138 -31.14 -4.37 -4.79
N ARG A 1139 -30.97 -5.70 -4.89
CA ARG A 1139 -29.67 -6.40 -4.75
C ARG A 1139 -29.60 -7.67 -5.60
N THR A 1140 -28.39 -8.22 -5.78
CA THR A 1140 -28.14 -9.56 -6.34
C THR A 1140 -27.03 -10.24 -5.55
N ASN A 1141 -27.24 -11.47 -5.06
CA ASN A 1141 -26.14 -12.34 -4.62
C ASN A 1141 -25.62 -13.15 -5.82
N GLY A 1142 -24.31 -13.40 -5.85
CA GLY A 1142 -23.64 -14.26 -6.84
C GLY A 1142 -23.46 -15.70 -6.36
#